data_AF-D8S1Y3-F1
#
_entry.id   AF-D8S1Y3-F1
#
_cell.length_a   1.000
_cell.length_b   1.000
_cell.length_c   1.000
_cell.angle_alpha   90.00
_cell.angle_beta   90.00
_cell.angle_gamma   90.00
#
_symmetry.space_group_name_H-M   'P 1'
#
loop_
_entity.id
_entity.type
_entity.pdbx_description
1 polymer ?
#
loop_
_entity_poly.entity_id
_entity_poly.type
_entity_poly.pdbx_seq_one_letter_code
_entity_poly.pdbx_strand_id
1 'polypeptide(L)'
;MGAPRELLLPLLFLVTLVPPAIGILEREHLKHEYERNESNERKVYLVVVRGRPVVHYQGGIPGFPATSSEQRINNALSDEDKNYASLLVARHDELLAKAFPGEKSYRKLYSYHHLINGFAVELTETQAARLERMDDVVHVERDERVQTMTTHTPEYMGLPGKCWPKLGGVANAGQGVVIGIVDTGIDPSHQSFKSSSSSTNSSSSSPGKYTGKCEVADEFPQGSCSGKIVGARHFAQAAIASGEFNASVHYASPLDGDGHGTHTAATAAGNSGVSVVVNGFNFGSSSGMAPAAKIAVYKALYRYIGGFFADVVAAIDQAVADGVDVLSLSVGPNGLPRRNLTFMSTFDLALLSAVKAGVFVTQAVGNGGPYPRTSLSFSPWIFSVAAATHDRTYPNAITLGSNITITGTGLASGTNGSFSLITAADATNGNVSRIVVDECQDAGNYNRSLVSGRILVCSYSLRYLFGVSTLADAVAAAQELRASGLVFLATPDLDGHSFPPSPIGFPAIIIPSSKDSAVLLHYYNTSTRRDESGRLSSSAAMATIAGGREALFSFSAPKVATYSSRGPDVNSNNLDVADVLKPNILAPGNLIWAAWSSIGSDEREFEGQEFALISGTSMATPHIAGIAALVKQRFPSLSPAGIASAMSTTALTLDSNGQPLLAQHPSSNVDSILGPATPFDFGAGFVNPAAAIDPGLIFDAGFQDYIQFLCSIPALSNSTVSAATGSSCFISSSFASDLNTPYVSIASLNGARSVVRIATSVSERDEAYNATLVVPAGVSVTVKPSSFSVRGGQLVKLTLTLKALVTSSAPSFGELLLDGDRGHRLHLPICVSSKIASSGTS
;
A
#
# COMPACT_ATOMS: atom_id res chain seq x y z
N MET A 1 42.50 13.96 57.56
CA MET A 1 42.67 15.04 56.59
C MET A 1 42.42 14.47 55.20
N GLY A 2 41.53 15.08 54.42
CA GLY A 2 41.46 14.98 52.94
C GLY A 2 40.73 13.78 52.33
N ALA A 3 39.52 14.01 51.82
CA ALA A 3 38.74 13.14 50.91
C ALA A 3 39.09 13.45 49.41
N PRO A 4 38.29 13.09 48.37
CA PRO A 4 38.25 11.80 47.66
C PRO A 4 38.20 11.90 46.09
N ARG A 5 37.97 10.75 45.40
CA ARG A 5 37.27 10.51 44.10
C ARG A 5 37.89 10.90 42.73
N GLU A 6 38.07 9.89 41.85
CA GLU A 6 37.71 9.86 40.40
C GLU A 6 37.46 8.37 39.99
N LEU A 7 36.23 7.99 39.61
CA LEU A 7 35.63 7.83 38.27
C LEU A 7 36.08 6.58 37.47
N LEU A 8 35.17 5.61 37.37
CA LEU A 8 35.19 4.43 36.50
C LEU A 8 34.19 4.65 35.35
N LEU A 9 34.62 4.43 34.11
CA LEU A 9 33.80 4.26 32.91
C LEU A 9 34.36 3.04 32.14
N PRO A 10 33.54 2.13 31.59
CA PRO A 10 34.01 1.14 30.63
C PRO A 10 33.66 1.51 29.18
N LEU A 11 34.73 1.50 28.38
CA LEU A 11 34.93 1.07 27.00
C LEU A 11 33.78 1.14 25.98
N LEU A 12 34.03 1.95 24.95
CA LEU A 12 33.62 1.70 23.56
C LEU A 12 34.87 1.74 22.64
N PHE A 13 34.83 0.91 21.60
CA PHE A 13 35.56 0.94 20.32
C PHE A 13 36.89 0.19 20.07
N LEU A 14 36.87 -0.45 18.88
CA LEU A 14 37.92 -0.92 17.98
C LEU A 14 38.69 -2.21 18.30
N VAL A 15 38.50 -3.25 17.47
CA VAL A 15 39.62 -3.96 16.79
C VAL A 15 39.16 -4.51 15.42
N THR A 16 39.91 -4.14 14.39
CA THR A 16 39.92 -4.70 13.02
C THR A 16 40.92 -5.87 12.87
N LEU A 17 40.51 -6.91 12.14
CA LEU A 17 41.24 -7.78 11.17
C LEU A 17 42.71 -8.21 11.41
N VAL A 18 42.94 -9.52 11.60
CA VAL A 18 43.84 -10.45 10.83
C VAL A 18 43.40 -11.91 11.10
N PRO A 19 43.25 -12.82 10.10
CA PRO A 19 42.82 -14.22 10.31
C PRO A 19 44.01 -15.20 10.46
N PRO A 20 43.88 -16.32 11.21
CA PRO A 20 44.86 -17.39 11.17
C PRO A 20 44.60 -18.32 9.97
N ALA A 21 45.66 -18.61 9.24
CA ALA A 21 45.69 -19.43 8.03
C ALA A 21 45.61 -20.94 8.35
N ILE A 22 44.44 -21.43 8.74
CA ILE A 22 44.07 -22.87 8.68
C ILE A 22 42.57 -22.89 8.40
N GLY A 23 42.16 -23.11 7.15
CA GLY A 23 40.73 -23.11 6.78
C GLY A 23 40.42 -22.88 5.29
N ILE A 24 41.42 -22.80 4.42
CA ILE A 24 41.20 -22.55 2.98
C ILE A 24 40.69 -23.81 2.26
N LEU A 25 41.16 -25.00 2.63
CA LEU A 25 40.69 -26.27 2.01
C LEU A 25 39.30 -26.71 2.48
N GLU A 26 38.94 -26.50 3.76
CA GLU A 26 37.60 -26.79 4.27
C GLU A 26 36.56 -25.76 3.80
N ARG A 27 36.94 -24.49 3.64
CA ARG A 27 36.06 -23.47 3.04
C ARG A 27 35.80 -23.71 1.57
N GLU A 28 36.78 -24.15 0.78
CA GLU A 28 36.53 -24.45 -0.64
C GLU A 28 35.66 -25.70 -0.81
N HIS A 29 35.80 -26.72 0.05
CA HIS A 29 34.92 -27.90 0.01
C HIS A 29 33.48 -27.57 0.46
N LEU A 30 33.30 -26.83 1.55
CA LEU A 30 31.99 -26.39 2.02
C LEU A 30 31.34 -25.38 1.06
N LYS A 31 32.13 -24.53 0.40
CA LYS A 31 31.62 -23.61 -0.63
C LYS A 31 31.24 -24.37 -1.90
N HIS A 32 32.00 -25.40 -2.30
CA HIS A 32 31.63 -26.28 -3.42
C HIS A 32 30.48 -27.26 -3.12
N GLU A 33 30.21 -27.60 -1.85
CA GLU A 33 29.00 -28.35 -1.44
C GLU A 33 27.79 -27.43 -1.29
N TYR A 34 27.96 -26.21 -0.78
CA TYR A 34 26.91 -25.20 -0.68
C TYR A 34 26.48 -24.66 -2.06
N GLU A 35 27.43 -24.37 -2.95
CA GLU A 35 27.16 -23.98 -4.35
C GLU A 35 26.60 -25.17 -5.17
N ARG A 36 26.98 -26.42 -4.87
CA ARG A 36 26.33 -27.60 -5.47
C ARG A 36 24.90 -27.79 -4.99
N ASN A 37 24.62 -27.55 -3.70
CA ASN A 37 23.26 -27.67 -3.15
C ASN A 37 22.33 -26.56 -3.63
N GLU A 38 22.79 -25.32 -3.83
CA GLU A 38 21.98 -24.26 -4.47
C GLU A 38 21.69 -24.54 -5.95
N SER A 39 22.63 -25.18 -6.68
CA SER A 39 22.47 -25.45 -8.12
C SER A 39 21.38 -26.50 -8.46
N ASN A 40 20.99 -27.32 -7.48
CA ASN A 40 19.94 -28.34 -7.60
C ASN A 40 18.60 -27.93 -6.99
N GLU A 41 18.55 -26.80 -6.26
CA GLU A 41 17.30 -26.26 -5.70
C GLU A 41 16.44 -25.64 -6.81
N ARG A 42 15.16 -25.99 -6.83
CA ARG A 42 14.20 -25.48 -7.81
C ARG A 42 13.57 -24.19 -7.32
N LYS A 43 13.53 -23.20 -8.19
CA LYS A 43 12.99 -21.87 -7.94
C LYS A 43 11.96 -21.55 -9.02
N VAL A 44 11.00 -20.68 -8.71
CA VAL A 44 10.03 -20.19 -9.70
C VAL A 44 10.67 -19.06 -10.50
N TYR A 45 10.50 -19.11 -11.82
CA TYR A 45 10.95 -18.08 -12.74
C TYR A 45 9.78 -17.62 -13.62
N LEU A 46 9.64 -16.31 -13.79
CA LEU A 46 8.77 -15.71 -14.79
C LEU A 46 9.55 -15.52 -16.09
N VAL A 47 8.97 -15.96 -17.21
CA VAL A 47 9.61 -15.95 -18.53
C VAL A 47 8.74 -15.14 -19.50
N VAL A 48 9.31 -14.09 -20.09
CA VAL A 48 8.68 -13.33 -21.17
C VAL A 48 9.19 -13.85 -22.51
N VAL A 49 8.27 -14.16 -23.42
CA VAL A 49 8.52 -14.81 -24.71
C VAL A 49 8.24 -13.82 -25.85
N ARG A 50 9.06 -13.88 -26.90
CA ARG A 50 8.94 -13.04 -28.08
C ARG A 50 7.59 -13.30 -28.76
N GLY A 51 6.88 -12.22 -29.09
CA GLY A 51 5.55 -12.28 -29.71
C GLY A 51 4.56 -11.40 -28.96
N ARG A 52 3.46 -11.06 -29.62
CA ARG A 52 2.46 -10.13 -29.05
C ARG A 52 1.39 -10.92 -28.28
N PRO A 53 1.10 -10.62 -27.00
CA PRO A 53 -0.05 -11.19 -26.31
C PRO A 53 -1.36 -10.61 -26.85
N VAL A 54 -2.50 -11.13 -26.37
CA VAL A 54 -3.84 -10.81 -26.91
C VAL A 54 -4.08 -9.31 -27.02
N VAL A 55 -3.82 -8.53 -25.97
CA VAL A 55 -4.10 -7.08 -25.99
C VAL A 55 -3.19 -6.28 -26.94
N HIS A 56 -2.08 -6.88 -27.39
CA HIS A 56 -1.10 -6.25 -28.29
C HIS A 56 -1.14 -6.80 -29.72
N TYR A 57 -1.86 -7.89 -29.99
CA TYR A 57 -1.78 -8.58 -31.28
C TYR A 57 -2.56 -7.91 -32.41
N GLN A 58 -1.82 -7.43 -33.42
CA GLN A 58 -2.35 -6.68 -34.58
C GLN A 58 -2.68 -7.58 -35.78
N GLY A 59 -2.79 -8.90 -35.60
CA GLY A 59 -2.99 -9.84 -36.71
C GLY A 59 -1.69 -10.24 -37.41
N GLY A 60 -1.82 -10.96 -38.54
CA GLY A 60 -0.68 -11.38 -39.38
C GLY A 60 -0.30 -12.86 -39.26
N ILE A 61 -1.03 -13.65 -38.46
CA ILE A 61 -0.92 -15.11 -38.46
C ILE A 61 -2.14 -15.66 -39.21
N PRO A 62 -1.95 -16.50 -40.25
CA PRO A 62 -3.07 -17.10 -40.98
C PRO A 62 -4.04 -17.82 -40.03
N GLY A 63 -5.33 -17.50 -40.12
CA GLY A 63 -6.37 -18.06 -39.26
C GLY A 63 -6.59 -17.35 -37.92
N PHE A 64 -5.80 -16.33 -37.58
CA PHE A 64 -5.93 -15.55 -36.34
C PHE A 64 -6.03 -14.05 -36.66
N PRO A 65 -7.24 -13.44 -36.59
CA PRO A 65 -7.42 -12.01 -36.82
C PRO A 65 -6.81 -11.16 -35.70
N ALA A 66 -6.66 -9.86 -35.95
CA ALA A 66 -6.16 -8.92 -34.95
C ALA A 66 -7.08 -8.81 -33.73
N THR A 67 -6.50 -8.75 -32.54
CA THR A 67 -7.19 -8.69 -31.24
C THR A 67 -6.90 -7.38 -30.46
N SER A 68 -5.88 -6.62 -30.87
CA SER A 68 -5.53 -5.33 -30.28
C SER A 68 -6.45 -4.21 -30.77
N SER A 69 -6.84 -3.30 -29.86
CA SER A 69 -7.42 -1.99 -30.22
C SER A 69 -6.72 -0.85 -29.48
N GLU A 70 -6.75 0.36 -30.06
CA GLU A 70 -6.15 1.56 -29.43
C GLU A 70 -7.04 2.18 -28.34
N GLN A 71 -8.35 1.89 -28.38
CA GLN A 71 -9.32 2.25 -27.34
C GLN A 71 -10.23 1.05 -27.10
N ARG A 72 -9.90 0.22 -26.10
CA ARG A 72 -10.85 -0.81 -25.62
C ARG A 72 -11.92 -0.09 -24.80
N ILE A 73 -13.03 0.27 -25.46
CA ILE A 73 -14.23 0.79 -24.80
C ILE A 73 -14.95 -0.34 -24.04
N ASN A 74 -14.73 -1.59 -24.46
CA ASN A 74 -15.27 -2.79 -23.84
C ASN A 74 -14.13 -3.73 -23.40
N ASN A 75 -14.10 -4.12 -22.12
CA ASN A 75 -12.99 -4.87 -21.51
C ASN A 75 -13.19 -6.40 -21.59
N ALA A 76 -14.36 -6.87 -22.05
CA ALA A 76 -14.64 -8.30 -22.20
C ALA A 76 -13.85 -8.93 -23.37
N LEU A 77 -13.41 -10.18 -23.20
CA LEU A 77 -12.71 -10.94 -24.25
C LEU A 77 -13.66 -11.39 -25.38
N SER A 78 -13.28 -11.15 -26.64
CA SER A 78 -13.98 -11.68 -27.82
C SER A 78 -13.64 -13.16 -28.08
N ASP A 79 -14.29 -13.80 -29.05
CA ASP A 79 -13.95 -15.19 -29.41
C ASP A 79 -12.61 -15.26 -30.16
N GLU A 80 -12.25 -14.21 -30.90
CA GLU A 80 -10.93 -14.03 -31.49
C GLU A 80 -9.84 -13.95 -30.42
N ASP A 81 -10.10 -13.22 -29.33
CA ASP A 81 -9.19 -13.11 -28.19
C ASP A 81 -8.90 -14.50 -27.58
N LYS A 82 -9.95 -15.31 -27.36
CA LYS A 82 -9.85 -16.65 -26.77
C LYS A 82 -9.10 -17.63 -27.67
N ASN A 83 -9.34 -17.57 -28.99
CA ASN A 83 -8.68 -18.42 -29.96
C ASN A 83 -7.18 -18.10 -30.03
N TYR A 84 -6.83 -16.82 -30.08
CA TYR A 84 -5.43 -16.40 -30.11
C TYR A 84 -4.70 -16.69 -28.79
N ALA A 85 -5.37 -16.51 -27.64
CA ALA A 85 -4.87 -16.94 -26.33
C ALA A 85 -4.48 -18.43 -26.33
N SER A 86 -5.33 -19.31 -26.87
CA SER A 86 -5.08 -20.75 -26.93
C SER A 86 -3.84 -21.10 -27.78
N LEU A 87 -3.60 -20.36 -28.87
CA LEU A 87 -2.39 -20.50 -29.68
C LEU A 87 -1.12 -20.14 -28.89
N LEU A 88 -1.17 -19.07 -28.09
CA LEU A 88 -0.02 -18.65 -27.28
C LEU A 88 0.34 -19.70 -26.22
N VAL A 89 -0.66 -20.28 -25.55
CA VAL A 89 -0.45 -21.35 -24.57
C VAL A 89 0.25 -22.55 -25.22
N ALA A 90 -0.21 -22.98 -26.41
CA ALA A 90 0.43 -24.08 -27.15
C ALA A 90 1.89 -23.78 -27.52
N ARG A 91 2.20 -22.54 -27.91
CA ARG A 91 3.58 -22.11 -28.20
C ARG A 91 4.47 -22.09 -26.96
N HIS A 92 3.93 -21.74 -25.79
CA HIS A 92 4.68 -21.84 -24.52
C HIS A 92 5.07 -23.29 -24.24
N ASP A 93 4.14 -24.22 -24.46
CA ASP A 93 4.37 -25.66 -24.26
C ASP A 93 5.42 -26.20 -25.24
N GLU A 94 5.36 -25.81 -26.51
CA GLU A 94 6.37 -26.15 -27.52
C GLU A 94 7.76 -25.60 -27.17
N LEU A 95 7.84 -24.35 -26.69
CA LEU A 95 9.11 -23.73 -26.29
C LEU A 95 9.75 -24.48 -25.13
N LEU A 96 8.98 -24.83 -24.10
CA LEU A 96 9.46 -25.60 -22.96
C LEU A 96 9.90 -27.01 -23.37
N ALA A 97 9.13 -27.69 -24.25
CA ALA A 97 9.50 -29.00 -24.78
C ALA A 97 10.80 -28.97 -25.60
N LYS A 98 11.03 -27.89 -26.36
CA LYS A 98 12.26 -27.64 -27.11
C LYS A 98 13.45 -27.30 -26.20
N ALA A 99 13.21 -26.55 -25.12
CA ALA A 99 14.23 -26.17 -24.15
C ALA A 99 14.73 -27.38 -23.35
N PHE A 100 13.86 -28.33 -23.04
CA PHE A 100 14.14 -29.47 -22.15
C PHE A 100 13.73 -30.82 -22.77
N PRO A 101 14.28 -31.22 -23.94
CA PRO A 101 13.85 -32.42 -24.66
C PRO A 101 14.22 -33.69 -23.88
N GLY A 102 13.20 -34.50 -23.54
CA GLY A 102 13.38 -35.75 -22.80
C GLY A 102 13.56 -35.59 -21.29
N GLU A 103 13.64 -34.36 -20.77
CA GLU A 103 13.63 -34.06 -19.35
C GLU A 103 12.17 -33.92 -18.86
N LYS A 104 11.71 -34.84 -18.00
CA LYS A 104 10.41 -34.70 -17.30
C LYS A 104 10.47 -33.73 -16.12
N SER A 105 11.50 -32.90 -16.05
CA SER A 105 11.96 -32.27 -14.81
C SER A 105 11.69 -30.76 -14.78
N TYR A 106 10.62 -30.27 -15.40
CA TYR A 106 10.14 -28.90 -15.20
C TYR A 106 8.63 -28.92 -15.00
N ARG A 107 8.11 -27.94 -14.24
CA ARG A 107 6.67 -27.78 -14.03
C ARG A 107 6.24 -26.38 -14.41
N LYS A 108 5.46 -26.28 -15.50
CA LYS A 108 4.82 -25.02 -15.88
C LYS A 108 3.70 -24.72 -14.89
N LEU A 109 3.74 -23.55 -14.27
CA LEU A 109 2.77 -23.11 -13.27
C LEU A 109 1.62 -22.36 -13.93
N TYR A 110 1.95 -21.41 -14.81
CA TYR A 110 0.98 -20.56 -15.51
C TYR A 110 1.46 -20.25 -16.92
N SER A 111 0.52 -20.01 -17.83
CA SER A 111 0.76 -19.33 -19.10
C SER A 111 0.09 -17.96 -19.04
N TYR A 112 0.88 -16.89 -19.12
CA TYR A 112 0.41 -15.51 -19.31
C TYR A 112 0.23 -15.27 -20.79
N HIS A 113 -0.95 -14.84 -21.21
CA HIS A 113 -1.25 -14.72 -22.63
C HIS A 113 -2.18 -13.55 -22.98
N HIS A 114 -2.91 -13.00 -22.01
CA HIS A 114 -3.75 -11.83 -22.27
C HIS A 114 -2.92 -10.53 -22.25
N LEU A 115 -2.17 -10.29 -21.17
CA LEU A 115 -1.41 -9.06 -20.91
C LEU A 115 0.05 -9.16 -21.31
N ILE A 116 0.68 -10.30 -21.02
CA ILE A 116 2.07 -10.61 -21.36
C ILE A 116 2.09 -11.91 -22.14
N ASN A 117 3.00 -12.06 -23.09
CA ASN A 117 3.24 -13.35 -23.74
C ASN A 117 4.35 -14.06 -22.98
N GLY A 118 4.01 -14.95 -22.07
CA GLY A 118 4.99 -15.55 -21.17
C GLY A 118 4.43 -16.67 -20.31
N PHE A 119 5.23 -17.19 -19.40
CA PHE A 119 4.80 -18.23 -18.47
C PHE A 119 5.61 -18.18 -17.18
N ALA A 120 5.04 -18.70 -16.08
CA ALA A 120 5.79 -19.03 -14.89
C ALA A 120 6.11 -20.52 -14.87
N VAL A 121 7.35 -20.85 -14.51
CA VAL A 121 7.85 -22.23 -14.52
C VAL A 121 8.80 -22.46 -13.36
N GLU A 122 8.71 -23.65 -12.77
CA GLU A 122 9.61 -24.11 -11.71
C GLU A 122 10.83 -24.83 -12.33
N LEU A 123 12.03 -24.28 -12.13
CA LEU A 123 13.28 -24.71 -12.77
C LEU A 123 14.47 -24.67 -11.79
N THR A 124 15.55 -25.40 -12.11
CA THR A 124 16.87 -25.13 -11.51
C THR A 124 17.49 -23.89 -12.14
N GLU A 125 18.48 -23.28 -11.47
CA GLU A 125 19.17 -22.09 -12.01
C GLU A 125 19.87 -22.38 -13.35
N THR A 126 20.40 -23.60 -13.54
CA THR A 126 21.00 -24.05 -14.80
C THR A 126 19.97 -24.16 -15.93
N GLN A 127 18.76 -24.61 -15.62
CA GLN A 127 17.64 -24.66 -16.56
C GLN A 127 17.13 -23.26 -16.91
N ALA A 128 17.01 -22.35 -15.94
CA ALA A 128 16.63 -20.95 -16.17
C ALA A 128 17.64 -20.23 -17.08
N ALA A 129 18.94 -20.41 -16.84
CA ALA A 129 20.01 -19.86 -17.67
C ALA A 129 20.05 -20.46 -19.09
N ARG A 130 19.41 -21.61 -19.33
CA ARG A 130 19.23 -22.19 -20.66
C ARG A 130 18.10 -21.50 -21.41
N LEU A 131 16.97 -21.24 -20.76
CA LEU A 131 15.86 -20.47 -21.33
C LEU A 131 16.28 -19.05 -21.69
N GLU A 132 17.02 -18.38 -20.82
CA GLU A 132 17.50 -17.00 -21.05
C GLU A 132 18.38 -16.86 -22.30
N ARG A 133 18.98 -17.96 -22.78
CA ARG A 133 19.82 -18.01 -23.99
C ARG A 133 19.07 -18.34 -25.27
N MET A 134 17.76 -18.60 -25.22
CA MET A 134 16.98 -18.93 -26.42
C MET A 134 16.50 -17.65 -27.13
N ASP A 135 16.61 -17.62 -28.47
CA ASP A 135 16.24 -16.44 -29.29
C ASP A 135 14.77 -16.00 -29.14
N ASP A 136 13.91 -16.97 -28.81
CA ASP A 136 12.47 -16.80 -28.59
C ASP A 136 12.14 -16.25 -27.20
N VAL A 137 13.10 -16.22 -26.25
CA VAL A 137 12.92 -15.70 -24.89
C VAL A 137 13.44 -14.27 -24.81
N VAL A 138 12.60 -13.35 -24.31
CA VAL A 138 12.95 -11.94 -24.13
C VAL A 138 13.64 -11.74 -22.80
N HIS A 139 13.12 -12.38 -21.74
CA HIS A 139 13.64 -12.22 -20.39
C HIS A 139 13.23 -13.39 -19.48
N VAL A 140 14.06 -13.67 -18.48
CA VAL A 140 13.81 -14.63 -17.39
C VAL A 140 14.14 -13.93 -16.07
N GLU A 141 13.16 -13.82 -15.17
CA GLU A 141 13.39 -13.32 -13.80
C GLU A 141 12.98 -14.35 -12.75
N ARG A 142 13.71 -14.36 -11.64
CA ARG A 142 13.35 -15.17 -10.47
C ARG A 142 12.18 -14.51 -9.75
N ASP A 143 11.19 -15.31 -9.36
CA ASP A 143 10.02 -14.85 -8.61
C ASP A 143 10.39 -14.32 -7.20
N GLU A 144 9.73 -13.26 -6.76
CA GLU A 144 9.96 -12.58 -5.48
C GLU A 144 8.65 -12.50 -4.64
N ARG A 145 8.78 -12.34 -3.32
CA ARG A 145 7.65 -12.26 -2.38
C ARG A 145 6.97 -10.88 -2.36
N VAL A 146 5.69 -10.81 -1.94
CA VAL A 146 4.88 -9.57 -1.74
C VAL A 146 4.08 -9.56 -0.40
N GLN A 147 3.64 -8.38 0.11
CA GLN A 147 2.94 -8.16 1.42
C GLN A 147 1.67 -7.26 1.35
N THR A 148 0.89 -7.18 2.44
CA THR A 148 -0.52 -6.66 2.62
C THR A 148 -0.66 -5.39 3.53
N MET A 149 -1.62 -4.44 3.30
CA MET A 149 -2.12 -3.30 4.20
C MET A 149 -3.63 -2.69 3.95
N THR A 150 -4.45 -2.29 4.96
CA THR A 150 -5.94 -2.00 5.23
C THR A 150 -6.65 -0.86 6.15
N THR A 151 -7.91 -0.42 5.85
CA THR A 151 -8.71 0.90 5.92
C THR A 151 -10.05 1.40 6.76
N HIS A 152 -10.59 2.71 6.78
CA HIS A 152 -11.76 3.65 7.21
C HIS A 152 -11.60 5.19 6.93
N THR A 153 -12.42 5.86 6.08
CA THR A 153 -12.34 7.34 5.82
C THR A 153 -13.50 8.12 5.12
N PRO A 154 -14.65 7.55 4.70
CA PRO A 154 -15.54 8.20 3.72
C PRO A 154 -16.09 9.57 4.12
N GLU A 155 -16.46 9.73 5.39
CA GLU A 155 -17.03 10.95 5.96
C GLU A 155 -16.02 12.10 5.96
N TYR A 156 -14.76 11.80 6.31
CA TYR A 156 -13.67 12.78 6.31
C TYR A 156 -13.43 13.37 4.91
N MET A 157 -13.61 12.56 3.85
CA MET A 157 -13.48 13.01 2.46
C MET A 157 -14.72 13.72 1.91
N GLY A 158 -15.76 13.94 2.73
CA GLY A 158 -16.96 14.66 2.34
C GLY A 158 -17.81 13.94 1.29
N LEU A 159 -17.65 12.63 1.13
CA LEU A 159 -18.39 11.85 0.13
C LEU A 159 -19.92 11.92 0.31
N PRO A 160 -20.49 11.74 1.52
CA PRO A 160 -21.95 11.76 1.71
C PRO A 160 -22.60 13.12 1.43
N GLY A 161 -21.88 14.22 1.70
CA GLY A 161 -22.42 15.58 1.59
C GLY A 161 -22.16 16.29 0.27
N LYS A 162 -21.12 15.89 -0.50
CA LYS A 162 -20.67 16.63 -1.69
C LYS A 162 -20.58 15.77 -2.96
N CYS A 163 -20.16 14.51 -2.84
CA CYS A 163 -19.89 13.63 -3.98
C CYS A 163 -21.09 12.74 -4.32
N TRP A 164 -21.54 11.90 -3.38
CA TRP A 164 -22.64 10.96 -3.63
C TRP A 164 -23.93 11.62 -4.12
N PRO A 165 -24.39 12.78 -3.60
CA PRO A 165 -25.60 13.44 -4.12
C PRO A 165 -25.52 13.77 -5.61
N LYS A 166 -24.33 14.14 -6.12
CA LYS A 166 -24.10 14.43 -7.55
C LYS A 166 -24.13 13.17 -8.43
N LEU A 167 -24.03 11.99 -7.83
CA LEU A 167 -24.00 10.68 -8.50
C LEU A 167 -25.29 9.87 -8.27
N GLY A 168 -26.38 10.54 -7.88
CA GLY A 168 -27.67 9.89 -7.63
C GLY A 168 -27.84 9.36 -6.20
N GLY A 169 -27.00 9.80 -5.26
CA GLY A 169 -27.02 9.40 -3.85
C GLY A 169 -26.17 8.17 -3.55
N VAL A 170 -26.07 7.83 -2.26
CA VAL A 170 -25.22 6.72 -1.75
C VAL A 170 -25.56 5.37 -2.41
N ALA A 171 -26.84 5.14 -2.69
CA ALA A 171 -27.32 3.90 -3.31
C ALA A 171 -26.83 3.70 -4.76
N ASN A 172 -26.38 4.78 -5.42
CA ASN A 172 -25.92 4.75 -6.81
C ASN A 172 -24.43 5.09 -6.95
N ALA A 173 -23.73 5.45 -5.87
CA ALA A 173 -22.33 5.85 -5.92
C ALA A 173 -21.40 4.68 -6.32
N GLY A 174 -20.90 4.73 -7.56
CA GLY A 174 -20.08 3.69 -8.20
C GLY A 174 -20.88 2.64 -8.99
N GLN A 175 -22.18 2.85 -9.20
CA GLN A 175 -23.03 1.92 -9.92
C GLN A 175 -22.50 1.69 -11.35
N GLY A 176 -22.49 0.43 -11.78
CA GLY A 176 -22.05 0.02 -13.12
C GLY A 176 -20.55 -0.21 -13.25
N VAL A 177 -19.77 0.04 -12.19
CA VAL A 177 -18.31 -0.16 -12.15
C VAL A 177 -17.97 -1.43 -11.36
N VAL A 178 -17.01 -2.21 -11.86
CA VAL A 178 -16.44 -3.38 -11.17
C VAL A 178 -15.00 -3.10 -10.72
N ILE A 179 -14.76 -3.18 -9.41
CA ILE A 179 -13.43 -3.06 -8.81
C ILE A 179 -12.86 -4.46 -8.58
N GLY A 180 -11.73 -4.76 -9.24
CA GLY A 180 -10.91 -5.93 -9.00
C GLY A 180 -9.98 -5.72 -7.80
N ILE A 181 -10.05 -6.61 -6.82
CA ILE A 181 -9.24 -6.62 -5.60
C ILE A 181 -8.26 -7.79 -5.71
N VAL A 182 -6.97 -7.51 -5.90
CA VAL A 182 -5.91 -8.54 -5.92
C VAL A 182 -5.23 -8.55 -4.55
N ASP A 183 -5.55 -9.56 -3.74
CA ASP A 183 -5.33 -9.50 -2.30
C ASP A 183 -5.32 -10.91 -1.62
N THR A 184 -5.61 -11.01 -0.32
CA THR A 184 -5.66 -12.26 0.47
C THR A 184 -6.99 -13.00 0.41
N GLY A 185 -7.97 -12.48 -0.35
CA GLY A 185 -9.29 -13.07 -0.53
C GLY A 185 -10.40 -12.16 -0.03
N ILE A 186 -11.56 -12.74 0.24
CA ILE A 186 -12.69 -12.06 0.89
C ILE A 186 -13.45 -12.97 1.84
N ASP A 187 -14.00 -12.41 2.92
CA ASP A 187 -15.07 -13.02 3.70
C ASP A 187 -16.44 -12.61 3.09
N PRO A 188 -17.10 -13.48 2.31
CA PRO A 188 -18.34 -13.14 1.63
C PRO A 188 -19.54 -13.02 2.57
N SER A 189 -19.43 -13.54 3.80
CA SER A 189 -20.52 -13.55 4.78
C SER A 189 -20.71 -12.21 5.49
N HIS A 190 -19.67 -11.37 5.46
CA HIS A 190 -19.62 -10.10 6.16
C HIS A 190 -20.72 -9.12 5.70
N GLN A 191 -21.27 -8.33 6.64
CA GLN A 191 -22.41 -7.45 6.38
C GLN A 191 -22.13 -6.37 5.30
N SER A 192 -20.88 -5.93 5.21
CA SER A 192 -20.39 -5.01 4.16
C SER A 192 -20.57 -5.55 2.74
N PHE A 193 -20.78 -6.85 2.56
CA PHE A 193 -20.92 -7.49 1.26
C PHE A 193 -22.28 -8.12 0.98
N LYS A 194 -23.25 -7.98 1.89
CA LYS A 194 -24.58 -8.52 1.67
C LYS A 194 -25.25 -7.88 0.46
N SER A 195 -25.94 -8.70 -0.34
CA SER A 195 -26.79 -8.22 -1.42
C SER A 195 -27.95 -7.39 -0.86
N SER A 196 -28.21 -6.21 -1.43
CA SER A 196 -29.36 -5.40 -1.02
C SER A 196 -30.66 -6.05 -1.54
N SER A 197 -31.60 -6.29 -0.62
CA SER A 197 -32.90 -6.94 -0.84
C SER A 197 -33.84 -6.19 -1.80
N SER A 198 -33.49 -4.96 -2.22
CA SER A 198 -34.29 -4.13 -3.13
C SER A 198 -34.11 -4.44 -4.62
N SER A 199 -33.40 -5.53 -4.97
CA SER A 199 -33.34 -6.05 -6.35
C SER A 199 -34.14 -7.35 -6.48
N THR A 200 -35.46 -7.24 -6.45
CA THR A 200 -36.43 -8.33 -6.71
C THR A 200 -36.47 -8.81 -8.17
N ASN A 201 -35.43 -8.54 -8.95
CA ASN A 201 -35.19 -9.25 -10.20
C ASN A 201 -34.09 -10.28 -9.95
N SER A 202 -34.50 -11.54 -9.83
CA SER A 202 -33.69 -12.77 -9.75
C SER A 202 -32.88 -13.05 -11.04
N SER A 203 -32.36 -11.99 -11.67
CA SER A 203 -31.48 -11.99 -12.81
C SER A 203 -30.49 -10.82 -12.71
N SER A 204 -29.86 -10.60 -11.55
CA SER A 204 -28.85 -9.55 -11.38
C SER A 204 -27.61 -9.89 -12.21
N SER A 205 -27.71 -9.67 -13.52
CA SER A 205 -26.63 -9.72 -14.48
C SER A 205 -25.45 -8.95 -13.89
N SER A 206 -24.26 -9.55 -13.89
CA SER A 206 -23.00 -8.82 -13.81
C SER A 206 -23.12 -7.52 -14.64
N PRO A 207 -22.57 -6.38 -14.18
CA PRO A 207 -22.51 -5.17 -15.00
C PRO A 207 -22.06 -5.58 -16.40
N GLY A 208 -22.84 -5.26 -17.45
CA GLY A 208 -22.98 -6.11 -18.65
C GLY A 208 -21.71 -6.61 -19.36
N LYS A 209 -20.54 -6.03 -19.10
CA LYS A 209 -19.23 -6.45 -19.64
C LYS A 209 -18.42 -7.41 -18.75
N TYR A 210 -18.74 -7.56 -17.46
CA TYR A 210 -17.97 -8.42 -16.55
C TYR A 210 -18.38 -9.89 -16.72
N THR A 211 -17.39 -10.75 -16.94
CA THR A 211 -17.59 -12.17 -17.28
C THR A 211 -16.88 -13.14 -16.32
N GLY A 212 -16.30 -12.62 -15.25
CA GLY A 212 -15.58 -13.42 -14.27
C GLY A 212 -16.45 -14.43 -13.54
N LYS A 213 -15.79 -15.45 -13.01
CA LYS A 213 -16.43 -16.61 -12.37
C LYS A 213 -16.41 -16.50 -10.86
N CYS A 214 -17.38 -17.13 -10.22
CA CYS A 214 -17.34 -17.43 -8.79
C CYS A 214 -16.84 -18.87 -8.62
N GLU A 215 -15.65 -19.01 -8.07
CA GLU A 215 -15.13 -20.32 -7.66
C GLU A 215 -15.97 -20.87 -6.51
N VAL A 216 -16.12 -22.20 -6.46
CA VAL A 216 -16.86 -22.90 -5.41
C VAL A 216 -15.93 -23.90 -4.75
N ALA A 217 -15.85 -23.82 -3.42
CA ALA A 217 -15.09 -24.72 -2.56
C ALA A 217 -15.89 -25.00 -1.28
N ASP A 218 -15.42 -25.92 -0.44
CA ASP A 218 -16.11 -26.27 0.81
C ASP A 218 -16.23 -25.06 1.75
N GLU A 219 -15.16 -24.26 1.87
CA GLU A 219 -15.12 -23.05 2.69
C GLU A 219 -15.63 -21.80 1.94
N PHE A 220 -15.93 -21.93 0.65
CA PHE A 220 -16.48 -20.86 -0.20
C PHE A 220 -17.64 -21.41 -1.05
N PRO A 221 -18.79 -21.73 -0.41
CA PRO A 221 -19.85 -22.49 -1.06
C PRO A 221 -20.58 -21.69 -2.15
N GLN A 222 -21.38 -22.39 -2.94
CA GLN A 222 -22.21 -21.77 -3.96
C GLN A 222 -23.11 -20.68 -3.35
N GLY A 223 -23.13 -19.50 -3.97
CA GLY A 223 -23.87 -18.33 -3.47
C GLY A 223 -23.01 -17.33 -2.69
N SER A 224 -21.74 -17.64 -2.42
CA SER A 224 -20.77 -16.70 -1.82
C SER A 224 -20.60 -15.42 -2.65
N CYS A 225 -20.63 -15.51 -3.98
CA CYS A 225 -20.81 -14.34 -4.83
C CYS A 225 -22.31 -14.02 -4.96
N SER A 226 -22.78 -13.02 -4.20
CA SER A 226 -24.19 -12.63 -4.15
C SER A 226 -24.39 -11.13 -4.40
N GLY A 227 -24.57 -10.75 -5.65
CA GLY A 227 -24.97 -9.39 -6.05
C GLY A 227 -23.88 -8.32 -5.87
N LYS A 228 -23.31 -8.13 -4.68
CA LYS A 228 -22.20 -7.20 -4.39
C LYS A 228 -20.86 -7.76 -4.84
N ILE A 229 -20.55 -9.00 -4.45
CA ILE A 229 -19.42 -9.77 -4.96
C ILE A 229 -19.89 -10.46 -6.25
N VAL A 230 -19.30 -10.13 -7.38
CA VAL A 230 -19.71 -10.62 -8.71
C VAL A 230 -18.80 -11.73 -9.25
N GLY A 231 -17.60 -11.87 -8.70
CA GLY A 231 -16.68 -12.96 -9.02
C GLY A 231 -15.60 -13.08 -7.94
N ALA A 232 -15.06 -14.29 -7.78
CA ALA A 232 -14.05 -14.60 -6.76
C ALA A 232 -13.25 -15.82 -7.21
N ARG A 233 -11.91 -15.71 -7.23
CA ARG A 233 -10.98 -16.77 -7.63
C ARG A 233 -9.71 -16.72 -6.79
N HIS A 234 -8.99 -17.83 -6.68
CA HIS A 234 -7.65 -17.88 -6.06
C HIS A 234 -6.55 -18.35 -7.03
N PHE A 235 -5.31 -17.94 -6.73
CA PHE A 235 -4.09 -18.21 -7.51
C PHE A 235 -2.97 -18.56 -6.54
N ALA A 236 -2.50 -19.81 -6.54
CA ALA A 236 -1.55 -20.33 -5.56
C ALA A 236 -0.43 -21.20 -6.15
N GLN A 237 -0.31 -21.32 -7.48
CA GLN A 237 0.58 -22.33 -8.06
C GLN A 237 2.05 -22.04 -7.75
N ALA A 238 2.45 -20.78 -7.64
CA ALA A 238 3.80 -20.41 -7.22
C ALA A 238 4.01 -20.61 -5.72
N ALA A 239 3.03 -20.25 -4.89
CA ALA A 239 3.05 -20.59 -3.47
C ALA A 239 3.13 -22.10 -3.20
N ILE A 240 2.45 -22.93 -4.01
CA ILE A 240 2.53 -24.40 -3.93
C ILE A 240 3.91 -24.87 -4.41
N ALA A 241 4.46 -24.25 -5.47
CA ALA A 241 5.78 -24.58 -5.99
C ALA A 241 6.92 -24.33 -5.01
N SER A 242 6.82 -23.27 -4.20
CA SER A 242 7.85 -22.96 -3.20
C SER A 242 7.88 -23.97 -2.04
N GLY A 243 6.86 -24.81 -1.91
CA GLY A 243 6.68 -25.73 -0.78
C GLY A 243 6.18 -25.05 0.49
N GLU A 244 5.87 -23.75 0.44
CA GLU A 244 5.42 -22.97 1.60
C GLU A 244 3.89 -23.01 1.77
N PHE A 245 3.14 -23.40 0.73
CA PHE A 245 1.68 -23.42 0.80
C PHE A 245 1.11 -24.63 1.55
N ASN A 246 0.30 -24.35 2.59
CA ASN A 246 -0.47 -25.34 3.32
C ASN A 246 -1.98 -25.04 3.18
N ALA A 247 -2.73 -25.91 2.49
CA ALA A 247 -4.15 -25.71 2.21
C ALA A 247 -5.01 -25.59 3.48
N SER A 248 -4.61 -26.19 4.60
CA SER A 248 -5.35 -26.11 5.87
C SER A 248 -5.21 -24.77 6.58
N VAL A 249 -4.22 -23.95 6.22
CA VAL A 249 -4.00 -22.61 6.81
C VAL A 249 -4.27 -21.51 5.78
N HIS A 250 -3.90 -21.75 4.53
CA HIS A 250 -3.93 -20.75 3.47
C HIS A 250 -5.23 -20.75 2.68
N TYR A 251 -6.04 -21.81 2.79
CA TYR A 251 -7.28 -22.02 2.05
C TYR A 251 -7.08 -21.99 0.53
N ALA A 252 -7.22 -23.14 -0.13
CA ALA A 252 -7.23 -23.24 -1.60
C ALA A 252 -8.60 -22.83 -2.17
N SER A 253 -9.06 -21.65 -1.80
CA SER A 253 -10.33 -21.04 -2.18
C SER A 253 -10.22 -19.51 -2.06
N PRO A 254 -11.20 -18.73 -2.58
CA PRO A 254 -11.20 -17.28 -2.48
C PRO A 254 -11.42 -16.72 -1.06
N LEU A 255 -11.68 -17.60 -0.07
CA LEU A 255 -11.91 -17.20 1.31
C LEU A 255 -10.68 -16.49 1.90
N ASP A 256 -10.92 -15.40 2.62
CA ASP A 256 -9.89 -14.65 3.31
C ASP A 256 -9.56 -15.26 4.68
N GLY A 257 -8.46 -16.00 4.76
CA GLY A 257 -7.91 -16.50 6.03
C GLY A 257 -6.99 -15.52 6.75
N ASP A 258 -6.73 -14.36 6.14
CA ASP A 258 -5.83 -13.34 6.65
C ASP A 258 -6.63 -12.21 7.32
N GLY A 259 -7.64 -11.70 6.61
CA GLY A 259 -8.52 -10.61 6.99
C GLY A 259 -8.26 -9.34 6.17
N HIS A 260 -7.06 -9.24 5.60
CA HIS A 260 -6.62 -8.06 4.89
C HIS A 260 -7.43 -7.74 3.62
N GLY A 261 -7.65 -8.71 2.73
CA GLY A 261 -8.40 -8.52 1.48
C GLY A 261 -9.88 -8.17 1.70
N THR A 262 -10.50 -8.72 2.74
CA THR A 262 -11.84 -8.35 3.21
C THR A 262 -11.91 -6.86 3.53
N HIS A 263 -10.86 -6.36 4.15
CA HIS A 263 -10.80 -5.00 4.67
C HIS A 263 -10.51 -3.98 3.56
N THR A 264 -9.62 -4.28 2.62
CA THR A 264 -9.38 -3.45 1.43
C THR A 264 -10.62 -3.39 0.53
N ALA A 265 -11.28 -4.52 0.31
CA ALA A 265 -12.52 -4.60 -0.47
C ALA A 265 -13.65 -3.78 0.14
N ALA A 266 -13.81 -3.82 1.47
CA ALA A 266 -14.83 -3.06 2.18
C ALA A 266 -14.62 -1.54 2.08
N THR A 267 -13.39 -1.05 2.04
CA THR A 267 -13.19 0.40 1.87
C THR A 267 -13.35 0.87 0.45
N ALA A 268 -12.98 0.05 -0.53
CA ALA A 268 -13.23 0.40 -1.91
C ALA A 268 -14.75 0.50 -2.16
N ALA A 269 -15.51 -0.54 -1.81
CA ALA A 269 -16.91 -0.69 -2.24
C ALA A 269 -17.83 -1.43 -1.25
N GLY A 270 -17.47 -1.51 0.03
CA GLY A 270 -18.36 -2.02 1.08
C GLY A 270 -19.67 -1.22 1.16
N ASN A 271 -20.74 -1.92 1.55
CA ASN A 271 -22.05 -1.30 1.74
C ASN A 271 -21.97 -0.15 2.75
N SER A 272 -22.82 0.85 2.55
CA SER A 272 -22.90 2.00 3.45
C SER A 272 -23.79 1.72 4.66
N GLY A 273 -23.47 2.34 5.80
CA GLY A 273 -24.28 2.29 7.02
C GLY A 273 -24.10 1.01 7.84
N VAL A 274 -23.01 0.27 7.63
CA VAL A 274 -22.76 -0.97 8.37
C VAL A 274 -22.13 -0.63 9.72
N SER A 275 -22.78 -1.04 10.82
CA SER A 275 -22.30 -0.74 12.18
C SER A 275 -20.96 -1.40 12.47
N VAL A 276 -19.98 -0.61 12.93
CA VAL A 276 -18.63 -1.08 13.29
C VAL A 276 -18.66 -1.48 14.76
N VAL A 277 -18.83 -2.77 15.03
CA VAL A 277 -18.89 -3.31 16.39
C VAL A 277 -17.68 -4.17 16.66
N VAL A 278 -16.88 -3.81 17.67
CA VAL A 278 -15.68 -4.55 18.09
C VAL A 278 -15.67 -4.64 19.61
N ASN A 279 -15.45 -5.85 20.14
CA ASN A 279 -15.51 -6.14 21.58
C ASN A 279 -16.79 -5.59 22.25
N GLY A 280 -17.92 -5.68 21.54
CA GLY A 280 -19.23 -5.24 22.01
C GLY A 280 -19.43 -3.71 22.06
N PHE A 281 -18.46 -2.92 21.60
CA PHE A 281 -18.59 -1.46 21.51
C PHE A 281 -18.80 -1.03 20.05
N ASN A 282 -19.71 -0.08 19.83
CA ASN A 282 -20.02 0.46 18.51
C ASN A 282 -19.18 1.72 18.24
N PHE A 283 -18.25 1.63 17.30
CA PHE A 283 -17.35 2.73 16.88
C PHE A 283 -17.93 3.61 15.76
N GLY A 284 -19.19 3.39 15.39
CA GLY A 284 -19.93 4.16 14.39
C GLY A 284 -20.43 3.29 13.24
N SER A 285 -20.53 3.88 12.06
CA SER A 285 -20.90 3.17 10.84
C SER A 285 -19.78 3.26 9.82
N SER A 286 -19.65 2.22 9.00
CA SER A 286 -18.69 2.12 7.91
C SER A 286 -19.40 2.20 6.56
N SER A 287 -18.63 2.58 5.56
CA SER A 287 -19.03 2.62 4.15
C SER A 287 -17.78 2.49 3.29
N GLY A 288 -17.91 1.90 2.11
CA GLY A 288 -16.90 2.06 1.06
C GLY A 288 -16.97 3.46 0.43
N MET A 289 -15.97 3.83 -0.36
CA MET A 289 -16.00 5.09 -1.12
C MET A 289 -17.05 5.05 -2.23
N ALA A 290 -17.22 3.86 -2.84
CA ALA A 290 -18.20 3.56 -3.88
C ALA A 290 -19.16 2.42 -3.46
N PRO A 291 -20.10 2.66 -2.54
CA PRO A 291 -20.98 1.61 -1.98
C PRO A 291 -21.89 0.91 -2.99
N ALA A 292 -22.08 1.44 -4.20
CA ALA A 292 -22.86 0.79 -5.26
C ALA A 292 -22.00 0.04 -6.28
N ALA A 293 -20.67 0.20 -6.25
CA ALA A 293 -19.76 -0.56 -7.11
C ALA A 293 -19.78 -2.05 -6.75
N LYS A 294 -19.42 -2.88 -7.73
CA LYS A 294 -19.29 -4.33 -7.58
C LYS A 294 -17.85 -4.72 -7.30
N ILE A 295 -17.66 -5.83 -6.61
CA ILE A 295 -16.36 -6.34 -6.20
C ILE A 295 -16.07 -7.65 -6.93
N ALA A 296 -14.89 -7.75 -7.53
CA ALA A 296 -14.34 -8.99 -8.07
C ALA A 296 -13.04 -9.31 -7.33
N VAL A 297 -12.93 -10.52 -6.77
CA VAL A 297 -11.83 -10.89 -5.86
C VAL A 297 -10.87 -11.86 -6.55
N TYR A 298 -9.58 -11.53 -6.49
CA TYR A 298 -8.52 -12.35 -7.05
C TYR A 298 -7.47 -12.58 -5.96
N LYS A 299 -7.63 -13.67 -5.21
CA LYS A 299 -6.74 -14.03 -4.11
C LYS A 299 -5.40 -14.51 -4.65
N ALA A 300 -4.32 -13.81 -4.34
CA ALA A 300 -2.95 -14.17 -4.75
C ALA A 300 -1.94 -14.11 -3.59
N LEU A 301 -2.41 -13.75 -2.40
CA LEU A 301 -1.62 -13.66 -1.18
C LEU A 301 -2.23 -14.58 -0.12
N TYR A 302 -1.35 -15.10 0.73
CA TYR A 302 -1.69 -16.07 1.74
C TYR A 302 -1.01 -15.70 3.05
N ARG A 303 -1.76 -15.92 4.13
CA ARG A 303 -1.34 -15.75 5.51
C ARG A 303 0.10 -16.23 5.75
N TYR A 304 0.90 -15.45 6.48
CA TYR A 304 2.30 -15.69 6.87
C TYR A 304 3.35 -15.78 5.75
N ILE A 305 2.98 -16.25 4.56
CA ILE A 305 3.90 -16.45 3.45
C ILE A 305 3.87 -15.29 2.44
N GLY A 306 2.86 -14.42 2.53
CA GLY A 306 2.60 -13.34 1.59
C GLY A 306 2.13 -13.90 0.25
N GLY A 307 2.55 -13.29 -0.85
CA GLY A 307 2.31 -13.81 -2.19
C GLY A 307 3.57 -13.90 -3.01
N PHE A 308 3.44 -14.44 -4.21
CA PHE A 308 4.48 -14.53 -5.22
C PHE A 308 4.05 -13.72 -6.44
N PHE A 309 4.98 -13.03 -7.12
CA PHE A 309 4.65 -12.23 -8.30
C PHE A 309 4.01 -13.09 -9.40
N ALA A 310 4.40 -14.36 -9.53
CA ALA A 310 3.78 -15.26 -10.50
C ALA A 310 2.27 -15.45 -10.27
N ASP A 311 1.83 -15.58 -9.01
CA ASP A 311 0.42 -15.69 -8.62
C ASP A 311 -0.30 -14.33 -8.79
N VAL A 312 0.36 -13.23 -8.43
CA VAL A 312 -0.20 -11.86 -8.56
C VAL A 312 -0.38 -11.46 -10.03
N VAL A 313 0.59 -11.73 -10.90
CA VAL A 313 0.49 -11.47 -12.34
C VAL A 313 -0.62 -12.33 -12.96
N ALA A 314 -0.78 -13.59 -12.54
CA ALA A 314 -1.88 -14.44 -12.99
C ALA A 314 -3.25 -13.86 -12.58
N ALA A 315 -3.36 -13.35 -11.35
CA ALA A 315 -4.55 -12.68 -10.85
C ALA A 315 -4.89 -11.42 -11.65
N ILE A 316 -3.89 -10.57 -11.96
CA ILE A 316 -4.06 -9.37 -12.78
C ILE A 316 -4.49 -9.73 -14.21
N ASP A 317 -3.83 -10.70 -14.84
CA ASP A 317 -4.15 -11.18 -16.19
C ASP A 317 -5.60 -11.64 -16.28
N GLN A 318 -6.03 -12.44 -15.30
CA GLN A 318 -7.42 -12.90 -15.21
C GLN A 318 -8.40 -11.76 -14.93
N ALA A 319 -8.05 -10.81 -14.06
CA ALA A 319 -8.95 -9.72 -13.72
C ALA A 319 -9.26 -8.83 -14.93
N VAL A 320 -8.24 -8.54 -15.75
CA VAL A 320 -8.43 -7.79 -16.99
C VAL A 320 -9.26 -8.62 -17.98
N ALA A 321 -8.98 -9.91 -18.13
CA ALA A 321 -9.76 -10.83 -18.97
C ALA A 321 -11.24 -10.89 -18.57
N ASP A 322 -11.52 -10.86 -17.27
CA ASP A 322 -12.87 -10.88 -16.72
C ASP A 322 -13.61 -9.54 -16.91
N GLY A 323 -12.89 -8.46 -17.25
CA GLY A 323 -13.46 -7.18 -17.64
C GLY A 323 -13.62 -6.15 -16.51
N VAL A 324 -12.76 -6.17 -15.50
CA VAL A 324 -12.77 -5.15 -14.42
C VAL A 324 -12.51 -3.73 -14.96
N ASP A 325 -12.98 -2.71 -14.24
CA ASP A 325 -12.78 -1.28 -14.58
C ASP A 325 -11.59 -0.68 -13.84
N VAL A 326 -11.45 -1.07 -12.57
CA VAL A 326 -10.45 -0.57 -11.63
C VAL A 326 -9.76 -1.77 -10.99
N LEU A 327 -8.43 -1.75 -10.90
CA LEU A 327 -7.63 -2.69 -10.13
C LEU A 327 -7.05 -1.98 -8.90
N SER A 328 -7.36 -2.53 -7.72
CA SER A 328 -6.77 -2.11 -6.45
C SER A 328 -5.68 -3.10 -6.04
N LEU A 329 -4.44 -2.61 -5.99
CA LEU A 329 -3.26 -3.39 -5.65
C LEU A 329 -2.70 -2.90 -4.32
N SER A 330 -3.18 -3.50 -3.25
CA SER A 330 -2.69 -3.32 -1.89
C SER A 330 -1.40 -4.11 -1.62
N VAL A 331 -0.60 -4.28 -2.68
CA VAL A 331 0.54 -5.18 -2.79
C VAL A 331 1.65 -4.52 -3.61
N GLY A 332 2.89 -4.93 -3.37
CA GLY A 332 4.03 -4.45 -4.14
C GLY A 332 5.28 -5.30 -3.90
N PRO A 333 6.37 -5.01 -4.62
CA PRO A 333 7.66 -5.66 -4.42
C PRO A 333 8.14 -5.54 -2.97
N ASN A 334 8.81 -6.56 -2.45
CA ASN A 334 9.46 -6.51 -1.14
C ASN A 334 10.77 -5.68 -1.13
N GLY A 335 11.19 -5.17 -2.29
CA GLY A 335 12.39 -4.36 -2.44
C GLY A 335 12.61 -3.94 -3.89
N LEU A 336 13.72 -3.27 -4.17
CA LEU A 336 14.06 -2.89 -5.54
C LEU A 336 14.44 -4.14 -6.37
N PRO A 337 14.04 -4.22 -7.66
CA PRO A 337 14.30 -5.40 -8.49
C PRO A 337 15.80 -5.66 -8.67
N ARG A 338 16.31 -6.84 -8.27
CA ARG A 338 17.76 -7.11 -8.20
C ARG A 338 18.56 -6.91 -9.50
N ARG A 339 17.94 -7.15 -10.66
CA ARG A 339 18.62 -7.18 -11.98
C ARG A 339 18.05 -6.23 -13.03
N ASN A 340 16.81 -5.77 -12.87
CA ASN A 340 16.07 -5.06 -13.91
C ASN A 340 15.90 -3.57 -13.57
N LEU A 341 15.62 -2.76 -14.59
CA LEU A 341 15.08 -1.42 -14.37
C LEU A 341 13.72 -1.54 -13.69
N THR A 342 13.41 -0.58 -12.82
CA THR A 342 12.17 -0.54 -12.04
C THR A 342 10.89 -0.40 -12.87
N PHE A 343 11.00 -0.16 -14.17
CA PHE A 343 9.87 -0.01 -15.10
C PHE A 343 9.68 -1.20 -16.06
N MET A 344 10.52 -2.24 -15.96
CA MET A 344 10.60 -3.33 -16.94
C MET A 344 10.48 -4.73 -16.31
N SER A 345 10.06 -4.81 -15.05
CA SER A 345 9.72 -6.11 -14.44
C SER A 345 8.49 -6.72 -15.13
N THR A 346 8.30 -8.03 -15.03
CA THR A 346 7.08 -8.69 -15.56
C THR A 346 5.83 -8.09 -14.91
N PHE A 347 5.90 -7.75 -13.63
CA PHE A 347 4.82 -7.07 -12.92
C PHE A 347 4.49 -5.71 -13.56
N ASP A 348 5.48 -4.86 -13.81
CA ASP A 348 5.27 -3.54 -14.42
C ASP A 348 4.71 -3.63 -15.84
N LEU A 349 5.19 -4.58 -16.64
CA LEU A 349 4.69 -4.82 -18.01
C LEU A 349 3.25 -5.35 -18.02
N ALA A 350 2.86 -6.14 -17.02
CA ALA A 350 1.49 -6.64 -16.87
C ALA A 350 0.56 -5.46 -16.59
N LEU A 351 0.97 -4.57 -15.68
CA LEU A 351 0.20 -3.37 -15.35
C LEU A 351 0.12 -2.37 -16.49
N LEU A 352 1.20 -2.18 -17.27
CA LEU A 352 1.15 -1.36 -18.49
C LEU A 352 0.11 -1.90 -19.47
N SER A 353 0.06 -3.22 -19.61
CA SER A 353 -0.88 -3.89 -20.51
C SER A 353 -2.32 -3.84 -19.98
N ALA A 354 -2.52 -3.89 -18.66
CA ALA A 354 -3.82 -3.64 -18.03
C ALA A 354 -4.31 -2.20 -18.30
N VAL A 355 -3.43 -1.21 -18.19
CA VAL A 355 -3.72 0.19 -18.54
C VAL A 355 -4.07 0.35 -20.02
N LYS A 356 -3.34 -0.33 -20.91
CA LYS A 356 -3.70 -0.39 -22.34
C LYS A 356 -5.10 -0.97 -22.56
N ALA A 357 -5.49 -1.98 -21.78
CA ALA A 357 -6.82 -2.58 -21.84
C ALA A 357 -7.92 -1.68 -21.25
N GLY A 358 -7.59 -0.45 -20.82
CA GLY A 358 -8.56 0.52 -20.30
C GLY A 358 -8.85 0.38 -18.81
N VAL A 359 -8.07 -0.42 -18.08
CA VAL A 359 -8.22 -0.65 -16.64
C VAL A 359 -7.41 0.37 -15.86
N PHE A 360 -8.05 1.09 -14.93
CA PHE A 360 -7.34 1.98 -14.02
C PHE A 360 -6.64 1.16 -12.94
N VAL A 361 -5.32 1.36 -12.77
CA VAL A 361 -4.52 0.62 -11.79
C VAL A 361 -4.06 1.57 -10.69
N THR A 362 -4.40 1.24 -9.44
CA THR A 362 -3.87 1.93 -8.26
C THR A 362 -3.10 0.97 -7.37
N GLN A 363 -1.97 1.44 -6.84
CA GLN A 363 -1.06 0.63 -6.03
C GLN A 363 -0.61 1.39 -4.79
N ALA A 364 -0.39 0.68 -3.69
CA ALA A 364 0.29 1.24 -2.52
C ALA A 364 1.72 1.69 -2.87
N VAL A 365 2.14 2.86 -2.37
CA VAL A 365 3.52 3.33 -2.60
C VAL A 365 4.56 2.61 -1.73
N GLY A 366 4.13 1.97 -0.63
CA GLY A 366 4.97 1.23 0.32
C GLY A 366 4.98 1.85 1.72
N ASN A 367 5.41 1.06 2.71
CA ASN A 367 5.48 1.46 4.13
C ASN A 367 6.94 1.62 4.63
N GLY A 368 7.90 1.84 3.73
CA GLY A 368 9.33 1.96 4.04
C GLY A 368 9.78 3.37 4.42
N GLY A 369 8.85 4.31 4.58
CA GLY A 369 9.15 5.70 4.93
C GLY A 369 9.79 5.86 6.32
N PRO A 370 10.21 7.08 6.69
CA PRO A 370 10.01 8.35 5.99
C PRO A 370 11.21 8.78 5.14
N TYR A 371 12.20 7.92 4.93
CA TYR A 371 13.41 8.30 4.21
C TYR A 371 13.16 8.44 2.70
N PRO A 372 13.89 9.32 1.99
CA PRO A 372 13.76 9.45 0.54
C PRO A 372 14.07 8.15 -0.21
N ARG A 373 13.50 7.98 -1.41
CA ARG A 373 13.71 6.82 -2.32
C ARG A 373 13.32 5.48 -1.70
N THR A 374 12.23 5.48 -0.94
CA THR A 374 11.65 4.29 -0.31
C THR A 374 10.40 3.79 -1.02
N SER A 375 9.96 4.46 -2.09
CA SER A 375 8.86 4.03 -2.96
C SER A 375 9.14 2.65 -3.55
N LEU A 376 8.11 1.82 -3.61
CA LEU A 376 8.11 0.49 -4.23
C LEU A 376 7.13 0.37 -5.41
N SER A 377 6.58 1.51 -5.82
CA SER A 377 5.70 1.62 -6.99
C SER A 377 6.26 2.70 -7.91
N PHE A 378 6.89 2.27 -9.00
CA PHE A 378 7.78 3.09 -9.82
C PHE A 378 7.10 3.58 -11.10
N SER A 379 6.45 2.68 -11.84
CA SER A 379 6.01 2.97 -13.19
C SER A 379 4.98 4.11 -13.32
N PRO A 380 5.08 4.97 -14.37
CA PRO A 380 4.22 6.14 -14.52
C PRO A 380 2.77 5.81 -14.95
N TRP A 381 2.52 4.60 -15.45
CA TRP A 381 1.16 4.10 -15.72
C TRP A 381 0.46 3.55 -14.48
N ILE A 382 1.17 3.40 -13.35
CA ILE A 382 0.60 2.97 -12.07
C ILE A 382 0.28 4.20 -11.23
N PHE A 383 -0.93 4.29 -10.68
CA PHE A 383 -1.31 5.40 -9.80
C PHE A 383 -1.02 5.08 -8.33
N SER A 384 0.15 5.52 -7.84
CA SER A 384 0.70 5.17 -6.54
C SER A 384 0.18 6.06 -5.41
N VAL A 385 -0.23 5.45 -4.30
CA VAL A 385 -0.94 6.14 -3.23
C VAL A 385 -0.13 6.14 -1.93
N ALA A 386 0.11 7.34 -1.39
CA ALA A 386 0.68 7.57 -0.08
C ALA A 386 -0.40 7.65 1.02
N ALA A 387 0.00 7.39 2.25
CA ALA A 387 -0.88 7.35 3.42
C ALA A 387 -0.84 8.65 4.22
N ALA A 388 -2.02 9.16 4.53
CA ALA A 388 -2.21 10.25 5.47
C ALA A 388 -2.86 9.79 6.78
N THR A 389 -2.58 10.53 7.86
CA THR A 389 -3.46 10.58 9.03
C THR A 389 -4.75 11.32 8.70
N HIS A 390 -5.84 10.94 9.35
CA HIS A 390 -7.10 11.68 9.31
C HIS A 390 -7.32 12.46 10.61
N ASP A 391 -8.47 13.13 10.70
CA ASP A 391 -8.85 14.00 11.81
C ASP A 391 -9.23 13.24 13.09
N ARG A 392 -9.73 12.01 12.98
CA ARG A 392 -10.12 11.19 14.14
C ARG A 392 -8.95 10.64 14.96
N THR A 393 -9.06 10.73 16.28
CA THR A 393 -8.23 10.05 17.27
C THR A 393 -9.10 9.45 18.39
N TYR A 394 -8.54 8.49 19.14
CA TYR A 394 -9.17 7.89 20.31
C TYR A 394 -8.31 8.21 21.54
N PRO A 395 -8.54 9.36 22.22
CA PRO A 395 -7.74 9.73 23.38
C PRO A 395 -7.97 8.74 24.51
N ASN A 396 -6.89 8.26 25.11
CA ASN A 396 -6.89 7.46 26.33
C ASN A 396 -5.91 8.10 27.32
N ALA A 397 -6.21 8.04 28.62
CA ALA A 397 -5.36 8.62 29.65
C ALA A 397 -5.47 7.85 30.98
N ILE A 398 -4.40 7.92 31.78
CA ILE A 398 -4.38 7.45 33.14
C ILE A 398 -4.06 8.61 34.09
N THR A 399 -4.92 8.83 35.07
CA THR A 399 -4.71 9.82 36.12
C THR A 399 -4.25 9.11 37.39
N LEU A 400 -3.07 9.48 37.86
CA LEU A 400 -2.45 8.95 39.07
C LEU A 400 -3.00 9.64 40.32
N GLY A 401 -2.88 9.02 41.49
CA GLY A 401 -3.30 9.63 42.77
C GLY A 401 -2.54 10.92 43.13
N SER A 402 -1.43 11.21 42.45
CA SER A 402 -0.69 12.48 42.52
C SER A 402 -1.31 13.60 41.65
N ASN A 403 -2.45 13.35 40.99
CA ASN A 403 -3.10 14.20 39.97
C ASN A 403 -2.29 14.39 38.67
N ILE A 404 -1.18 13.67 38.51
CA ILE A 404 -0.48 13.60 37.23
C ILE A 404 -1.33 12.78 36.27
N THR A 405 -1.61 13.32 35.09
CA THR A 405 -2.31 12.61 34.01
C THR A 405 -1.32 12.30 32.90
N ILE A 406 -1.25 11.03 32.52
CA ILE A 406 -0.40 10.53 31.44
C ILE A 406 -1.32 10.10 30.30
N THR A 407 -1.05 10.61 29.10
CA THR A 407 -1.79 10.22 27.89
C THR A 407 -1.28 8.87 27.38
N GLY A 408 -2.16 8.14 26.72
CA GLY A 408 -1.85 6.86 26.10
C GLY A 408 -2.75 6.58 24.91
N THR A 409 -2.69 5.34 24.46
CA THR A 409 -3.44 4.79 23.34
C THR A 409 -4.20 3.54 23.76
N GLY A 410 -5.04 3.02 22.87
CA GLY A 410 -5.84 1.81 23.07
C GLY A 410 -7.34 2.07 23.05
N LEU A 411 -8.08 1.07 22.57
CA LEU A 411 -9.53 1.13 22.36
C LEU A 411 -10.27 0.35 23.45
N ALA A 412 -10.08 0.80 24.68
CA ALA A 412 -10.59 0.15 25.89
C ALA A 412 -11.56 1.06 26.64
N SER A 413 -12.36 0.51 27.56
CA SER A 413 -13.11 1.33 28.50
C SER A 413 -12.21 1.89 29.60
N GLY A 414 -12.61 3.00 30.22
CA GLY A 414 -12.03 3.42 31.49
C GLY A 414 -12.37 2.48 32.66
N THR A 415 -11.69 2.67 33.78
CA THR A 415 -12.04 2.02 35.05
C THR A 415 -13.22 2.73 35.71
N ASN A 416 -14.08 1.98 36.42
CA ASN A 416 -15.19 2.58 37.19
C ASN A 416 -14.70 3.06 38.56
N GLY A 417 -13.93 4.16 38.55
CA GLY A 417 -13.31 4.73 39.74
C GLY A 417 -11.80 4.47 39.82
N SER A 418 -11.24 4.81 40.98
CA SER A 418 -9.80 4.71 41.26
C SER A 418 -9.46 3.40 41.95
N PHE A 419 -8.41 2.74 41.49
CA PHE A 419 -7.94 1.45 41.99
C PHE A 419 -6.45 1.52 42.33
N SER A 420 -6.01 0.68 43.27
CA SER A 420 -4.59 0.58 43.60
C SER A 420 -3.80 -0.03 42.43
N LEU A 421 -2.56 0.43 42.24
CA LEU A 421 -1.63 -0.14 41.25
C LEU A 421 -0.83 -1.30 41.84
N ILE A 422 -0.49 -2.28 41.00
CA ILE A 422 0.53 -3.30 41.30
C ILE A 422 1.32 -3.63 40.03
N THR A 423 2.65 -3.63 40.11
CA THR A 423 3.49 -4.06 38.99
C THR A 423 3.55 -5.58 38.89
N ALA A 424 3.68 -6.10 37.67
CA ALA A 424 3.82 -7.53 37.43
C ALA A 424 5.00 -8.14 38.23
N ALA A 425 6.12 -7.42 38.32
CA ALA A 425 7.27 -7.79 39.13
C ALA A 425 6.96 -7.93 40.64
N ASP A 426 6.12 -7.06 41.22
CA ASP A 426 5.75 -7.15 42.64
C ASP A 426 4.61 -8.15 42.90
N ALA A 427 3.90 -8.56 41.84
CA ALA A 427 2.83 -9.56 41.90
C ALA A 427 3.32 -11.01 41.78
N THR A 428 4.58 -11.27 41.44
CA THR A 428 5.10 -12.62 41.12
C THR A 428 5.10 -13.61 42.30
N ASN A 429 4.89 -14.90 41.99
CA ASN A 429 4.88 -16.03 42.94
C ASN A 429 6.28 -16.47 43.43
N GLY A 430 7.39 -15.91 42.92
CA GLY A 430 8.74 -16.33 43.33
C GLY A 430 9.87 -15.90 42.40
N ASN A 431 10.92 -16.72 42.31
CA ASN A 431 12.14 -16.47 41.50
C ASN A 431 11.92 -16.75 39.99
N VAL A 432 10.87 -16.18 39.41
CA VAL A 432 10.71 -16.14 37.95
C VAL A 432 11.47 -14.92 37.43
N SER A 433 12.20 -15.07 36.32
CA SER A 433 12.94 -13.96 35.70
C SER A 433 12.00 -12.80 35.36
N ARG A 434 12.40 -11.56 35.69
CA ARG A 434 11.63 -10.33 35.36
C ARG A 434 11.28 -10.23 33.88
N ILE A 435 12.19 -10.66 33.00
CA ILE A 435 11.98 -10.65 31.53
C ILE A 435 10.76 -11.50 31.12
N VAL A 436 10.41 -12.53 31.90
CA VAL A 436 9.26 -13.41 31.62
C VAL A 436 7.98 -12.88 32.24
N VAL A 437 8.05 -12.23 33.41
CA VAL A 437 6.86 -11.78 34.15
C VAL A 437 6.47 -10.34 33.89
N ASP A 438 7.34 -9.49 33.36
CA ASP A 438 7.00 -8.08 33.19
C ASP A 438 5.90 -7.90 32.11
N GLU A 439 5.78 -8.82 31.16
CA GLU A 439 4.82 -8.74 30.04
C GLU A 439 3.44 -9.36 30.31
N CYS A 440 3.20 -9.91 31.51
CA CYS A 440 1.88 -10.41 31.93
C CYS A 440 1.31 -11.60 31.15
N GLN A 441 2.14 -12.42 30.51
CA GLN A 441 1.68 -13.41 29.54
C GLN A 441 1.02 -14.67 30.13
N ASP A 442 1.20 -14.96 31.42
CA ASP A 442 0.66 -16.17 32.05
C ASP A 442 0.30 -15.93 33.52
N ALA A 443 -0.98 -16.10 33.84
CA ALA A 443 -1.54 -15.90 35.18
C ALA A 443 -0.86 -16.73 36.27
N GLY A 444 -0.36 -17.93 35.94
CA GLY A 444 0.29 -18.85 36.88
C GLY A 444 1.54 -18.27 37.55
N ASN A 445 2.16 -17.27 36.91
CA ASN A 445 3.35 -16.61 37.45
C ASN A 445 3.04 -15.59 38.56
N TYR A 446 1.76 -15.23 38.79
CA TYR A 446 1.38 -14.16 39.71
C TYR A 446 0.54 -14.67 40.89
N ASN A 447 0.66 -13.97 42.02
CA ASN A 447 -0.17 -14.20 43.19
C ASN A 447 -1.50 -13.49 43.01
N ARG A 448 -2.55 -14.27 42.77
CA ARG A 448 -3.92 -13.77 42.57
C ARG A 448 -4.40 -12.83 43.68
N SER A 449 -4.05 -13.10 44.94
CA SER A 449 -4.49 -12.27 46.08
C SER A 449 -3.87 -10.86 46.08
N LEU A 450 -2.69 -10.71 45.46
CA LEU A 450 -2.03 -9.42 45.32
C LEU A 450 -2.61 -8.60 44.15
N VAL A 451 -3.09 -9.26 43.10
CA VAL A 451 -3.59 -8.62 41.87
C VAL A 451 -5.09 -8.35 41.92
N SER A 452 -5.88 -9.21 42.57
CA SER A 452 -7.34 -9.11 42.61
C SER A 452 -7.81 -7.73 43.10
N GLY A 453 -8.63 -7.06 42.30
CA GLY A 453 -9.18 -5.73 42.61
C GLY A 453 -8.22 -4.55 42.38
N ARG A 454 -7.04 -4.78 41.78
CA ARG A 454 -6.03 -3.76 41.47
C ARG A 454 -5.83 -3.59 39.98
N ILE A 455 -5.23 -2.48 39.57
CA ILE A 455 -4.75 -2.30 38.20
C ILE A 455 -3.37 -2.95 38.09
N LEU A 456 -3.26 -3.92 37.19
CA LEU A 456 -2.00 -4.62 36.90
C LEU A 456 -1.18 -3.79 35.91
N VAL A 457 0.08 -3.53 36.25
CA VAL A 457 1.03 -2.78 35.42
C VAL A 457 2.02 -3.76 34.79
N CYS A 458 1.96 -3.85 33.48
CA CYS A 458 2.76 -4.71 32.62
C CYS A 458 3.64 -3.85 31.72
N SER A 459 4.68 -4.47 31.19
CA SER A 459 5.55 -3.91 30.17
C SER A 459 5.21 -4.54 28.82
N TYR A 460 5.57 -3.88 27.74
CA TYR A 460 5.66 -4.51 26.43
C TYR A 460 7.00 -4.13 25.80
N SER A 461 7.70 -5.13 25.25
CA SER A 461 9.04 -5.00 24.70
C SER A 461 9.08 -5.44 23.23
N LEU A 462 10.28 -5.53 22.64
CA LEU A 462 10.50 -6.11 21.31
C LEU A 462 9.87 -7.51 21.13
N ARG A 463 9.59 -8.25 22.21
CA ARG A 463 8.89 -9.55 22.15
C ARG A 463 7.49 -9.46 21.56
N TYR A 464 6.81 -8.32 21.69
CA TYR A 464 5.53 -8.07 21.01
C TYR A 464 5.72 -7.90 19.51
N LEU A 465 6.80 -7.22 19.07
CA LEU A 465 7.12 -7.09 17.64
C LEU A 465 7.47 -8.44 16.98
N PHE A 466 8.06 -9.36 17.74
CA PHE A 466 8.38 -10.71 17.27
C PHE A 466 7.25 -11.73 17.47
N GLY A 467 6.08 -11.31 17.96
CA GLY A 467 4.92 -12.19 18.16
C GLY A 467 5.10 -13.26 19.25
N VAL A 468 6.11 -13.10 20.12
CA VAL A 468 6.37 -14.00 21.25
C VAL A 468 5.44 -13.69 22.43
N SER A 469 5.03 -12.43 22.55
CA SER A 469 4.09 -11.95 23.57
C SER A 469 2.93 -11.25 22.88
N THR A 470 1.72 -11.39 23.43
CA THR A 470 0.50 -10.80 22.87
C THR A 470 -0.28 -9.99 23.89
N LEU A 471 -1.04 -9.02 23.39
CA LEU A 471 -1.98 -8.26 24.21
C LEU A 471 -3.12 -9.15 24.72
N ALA A 472 -3.57 -10.10 23.91
CA ALA A 472 -4.64 -11.03 24.25
C ALA A 472 -4.28 -11.90 25.47
N ASP A 473 -3.07 -12.47 25.50
CA ASP A 473 -2.59 -13.31 26.62
C ASP A 473 -2.48 -12.49 27.91
N ALA A 474 -1.97 -11.26 27.81
CA ALA A 474 -1.88 -10.36 28.95
C ALA A 474 -3.25 -9.93 29.51
N VAL A 475 -4.24 -9.72 28.63
CA VAL A 475 -5.62 -9.45 29.04
C VAL A 475 -6.25 -10.67 29.70
N ALA A 476 -6.06 -11.87 29.12
CA ALA A 476 -6.56 -13.12 29.68
C ALA A 476 -5.98 -13.37 31.08
N ALA A 477 -4.68 -13.19 31.24
CA ALA A 477 -4.01 -13.33 32.55
C ALA A 477 -4.55 -12.33 33.58
N ALA A 478 -4.71 -11.05 33.20
CA ALA A 478 -5.25 -10.02 34.08
C ALA A 478 -6.70 -10.35 34.53
N GLN A 479 -7.53 -10.83 33.61
CA GLN A 479 -8.91 -11.24 33.90
C GLN A 479 -8.96 -12.46 34.83
N GLU A 480 -8.14 -13.48 34.60
CA GLU A 480 -8.05 -14.67 35.46
C GLU A 480 -7.66 -14.28 36.90
N LEU A 481 -6.70 -13.36 37.02
CA LEU A 481 -6.23 -12.79 38.28
C LEU A 481 -7.25 -11.84 38.95
N ARG A 482 -8.37 -11.53 38.29
CA ARG A 482 -9.40 -10.57 38.73
C ARG A 482 -8.85 -9.16 38.94
N ALA A 483 -7.95 -8.72 38.09
CA ALA A 483 -7.54 -7.32 38.04
C ALA A 483 -8.75 -6.41 37.73
N SER A 484 -8.68 -5.15 38.14
CA SER A 484 -9.66 -4.12 37.83
C SER A 484 -9.34 -3.33 36.56
N GLY A 485 -8.09 -3.40 36.10
CA GLY A 485 -7.62 -2.77 34.87
C GLY A 485 -6.18 -3.17 34.54
N LEU A 486 -5.71 -2.76 33.36
CA LEU A 486 -4.40 -3.12 32.82
C LEU A 486 -3.67 -1.89 32.27
N VAL A 487 -2.39 -1.75 32.59
CA VAL A 487 -1.53 -0.69 32.05
C VAL A 487 -0.35 -1.33 31.35
N PHE A 488 -0.11 -0.98 30.10
CA PHE A 488 1.06 -1.42 29.33
C PHE A 488 2.06 -0.28 29.20
N LEU A 489 3.29 -0.54 29.62
CA LEU A 489 4.39 0.41 29.62
C LEU A 489 5.40 0.05 28.53
N ALA A 490 5.78 1.03 27.72
CA ALA A 490 6.83 0.88 26.74
C ALA A 490 8.19 0.72 27.44
N THR A 491 8.95 -0.29 27.04
CA THR A 491 10.34 -0.43 27.46
C THR A 491 11.28 0.41 26.58
N PRO A 492 12.46 0.85 27.07
CA PRO A 492 13.38 1.70 26.30
C PRO A 492 13.89 1.10 24.99
N ASP A 493 13.88 -0.23 24.84
CA ASP A 493 14.23 -0.93 23.60
C ASP A 493 13.20 -0.73 22.47
N LEU A 494 12.06 -0.12 22.76
CA LEU A 494 11.04 0.27 21.78
C LEU A 494 11.11 1.74 21.37
N ASP A 495 12.13 2.51 21.76
CA ASP A 495 12.27 3.91 21.37
C ASP A 495 12.21 4.06 19.82
N GLY A 496 11.16 4.72 19.32
CA GLY A 496 10.88 4.89 17.89
C GLY A 496 9.86 3.91 17.29
N HIS A 497 9.39 2.93 18.07
CA HIS A 497 8.31 2.00 17.71
C HIS A 497 7.07 2.27 18.59
N SER A 498 5.90 2.39 17.97
CA SER A 498 4.63 2.58 18.68
C SER A 498 3.74 1.38 18.48
N PHE A 499 3.18 0.85 19.56
CA PHE A 499 2.17 -0.20 19.51
C PHE A 499 0.85 0.39 19.01
N PRO A 500 0.21 -0.18 17.97
CA PRO A 500 -1.01 0.40 17.42
C PRO A 500 -2.15 0.38 18.46
N PRO A 501 -3.06 1.38 18.44
CA PRO A 501 -4.27 1.37 19.27
C PRO A 501 -5.05 0.08 18.99
N SER A 502 -5.17 -0.76 20.01
CA SER A 502 -5.80 -2.08 19.89
C SER A 502 -7.11 -2.15 20.69
N PRO A 503 -8.14 -2.86 20.20
CA PRO A 503 -9.35 -3.14 20.96
C PRO A 503 -9.05 -3.98 22.19
N ILE A 504 -9.52 -3.54 23.35
CA ILE A 504 -9.40 -4.30 24.59
C ILE A 504 -10.78 -4.41 25.22
N GLY A 505 -11.24 -5.65 25.39
CA GLY A 505 -12.51 -6.01 26.05
C GLY A 505 -12.49 -5.81 27.58
N PHE A 506 -11.48 -5.12 28.10
CA PHE A 506 -11.17 -4.96 29.52
C PHE A 506 -10.62 -3.54 29.76
N PRO A 507 -10.84 -2.89 30.91
CA PRO A 507 -10.30 -1.57 31.15
C PRO A 507 -8.78 -1.52 31.04
N ALA A 508 -8.26 -0.73 30.12
CA ALA A 508 -6.84 -0.76 29.80
C ALA A 508 -6.31 0.53 29.14
N ILE A 509 -5.01 0.73 29.25
CA ILE A 509 -4.28 1.79 28.55
C ILE A 509 -2.89 1.30 28.16
N ILE A 510 -2.44 1.73 26.99
CA ILE A 510 -1.08 1.53 26.50
C ILE A 510 -0.37 2.88 26.54
N ILE A 511 0.77 2.97 27.21
CA ILE A 511 1.58 4.19 27.29
C ILE A 511 2.74 4.02 26.30
N PRO A 512 2.65 4.63 25.09
CA PRO A 512 3.59 4.37 24.01
C PRO A 512 4.99 4.95 24.21
N SER A 513 5.14 5.86 25.16
CA SER A 513 6.38 6.58 25.43
C SER A 513 7.11 5.95 26.62
N SER A 514 8.37 5.58 26.40
CA SER A 514 9.26 5.06 27.44
C SER A 514 9.50 6.10 28.55
N LYS A 515 9.53 7.40 28.18
CA LYS A 515 9.63 8.53 29.13
C LYS A 515 8.40 8.64 30.02
N ASP A 516 7.20 8.57 29.44
CA ASP A 516 5.95 8.63 30.19
C ASP A 516 5.74 7.36 31.03
N SER A 517 6.18 6.21 30.52
CA SER A 517 6.25 4.96 31.26
C SER A 517 7.14 5.09 32.49
N ALA A 518 8.29 5.76 32.37
CA ALA A 518 9.17 6.05 33.49
C ALA A 518 8.53 6.97 34.54
N VAL A 519 7.68 7.93 34.13
CA VAL A 519 6.90 8.78 35.07
C VAL A 519 5.97 7.91 35.92
N LEU A 520 5.21 6.98 35.31
CA LEU A 520 4.32 6.09 36.04
C LEU A 520 5.10 5.17 37.00
N LEU A 521 6.21 4.57 36.53
CA LEU A 521 7.06 3.71 37.36
C LEU A 521 7.69 4.48 38.53
N HIS A 522 8.11 5.72 38.31
CA HIS A 522 8.62 6.59 39.37
C HIS A 522 7.55 6.89 40.43
N TYR A 523 6.33 7.21 40.01
CA TYR A 523 5.20 7.40 40.92
C TYR A 523 4.90 6.12 41.72
N TYR A 524 4.87 4.96 41.07
CA TYR A 524 4.65 3.68 41.74
C TYR A 524 5.71 3.39 42.80
N ASN A 525 7.00 3.55 42.45
CA ASN A 525 8.10 3.29 43.37
C ASN A 525 8.13 4.26 44.56
N THR A 526 7.78 5.53 44.37
CA THR A 526 7.72 6.52 45.46
C THR A 526 6.48 6.39 46.33
N SER A 527 5.43 5.73 45.83
CA SER A 527 4.17 5.48 46.53
C SER A 527 4.10 4.08 47.17
N THR A 528 5.19 3.31 47.13
CA THR A 528 5.28 1.96 47.69
C THR A 528 6.36 1.87 48.77
N ARG A 529 6.14 1.00 49.76
CA ARG A 529 7.15 0.66 50.77
C ARG A 529 7.56 -0.80 50.59
N ARG A 530 8.85 -1.06 50.80
CA ARG A 530 9.45 -2.39 50.70
C ARG A 530 9.97 -2.82 52.07
N ASP A 531 9.93 -4.11 52.35
CA ASP A 531 10.57 -4.70 53.53
C ASP A 531 12.09 -4.88 53.31
N GLU A 532 12.78 -5.40 54.34
CA GLU A 532 14.24 -5.63 54.29
C GLU A 532 14.66 -6.63 53.21
N SER A 533 13.73 -7.47 52.72
CA SER A 533 13.96 -8.43 51.63
C SER A 533 13.65 -7.85 50.24
N GLY A 534 13.23 -6.58 50.17
CA GLY A 534 12.86 -5.88 48.95
C GLY A 534 11.45 -6.19 48.43
N ARG A 535 10.65 -6.97 49.18
CA ARG A 535 9.27 -7.31 48.82
C ARG A 535 8.32 -6.17 49.19
N LEU A 536 7.24 -6.04 48.43
CA LEU A 536 6.21 -5.02 48.66
C LEU A 536 5.52 -5.25 50.01
N SER A 537 5.61 -4.26 50.91
CA SER A 537 4.96 -4.31 52.23
C SER A 537 3.67 -3.49 52.28
N SER A 538 3.62 -2.35 51.58
CA SER A 538 2.41 -1.54 51.42
C SER A 538 2.49 -0.66 50.17
N SER A 539 1.34 -0.33 49.59
CA SER A 539 1.22 0.56 48.43
C SER A 539 0.10 1.58 48.65
N ALA A 540 0.39 2.85 48.43
CA ALA A 540 -0.60 3.92 48.32
C ALA A 540 -0.79 4.39 46.87
N ALA A 541 -0.17 3.69 45.91
CA ALA A 541 -0.26 4.02 44.49
C ALA A 541 -1.69 3.74 44.00
N MET A 542 -2.39 4.79 43.55
CA MET A 542 -3.75 4.73 43.03
C MET A 542 -3.78 5.30 41.62
N ALA A 543 -4.66 4.80 40.76
CA ALA A 543 -4.87 5.35 39.43
C ALA A 543 -6.29 5.12 38.91
N THR A 544 -6.68 5.92 37.94
CA THR A 544 -7.94 5.82 37.19
C THR A 544 -7.63 5.86 35.70
N ILE A 545 -8.14 4.90 34.94
CA ILE A 545 -8.03 4.88 33.46
C ILE A 545 -9.28 5.53 32.87
N ALA A 546 -9.14 6.38 31.86
CA ALA A 546 -10.24 7.09 31.21
C ALA A 546 -10.05 7.19 29.69
N GLY A 547 -11.15 7.20 28.94
CA GLY A 547 -11.15 7.37 27.49
C GLY A 547 -11.07 6.06 26.70
N GLY A 548 -10.51 6.11 25.49
CA GLY A 548 -10.21 4.97 24.62
C GLY A 548 -11.30 4.60 23.60
N ARG A 549 -12.58 4.81 23.93
CA ARG A 549 -13.71 4.40 23.06
C ARG A 549 -14.42 5.55 22.35
N GLU A 550 -14.23 6.78 22.82
CA GLU A 550 -14.85 7.96 22.24
C GLU A 550 -13.90 8.61 21.22
N ALA A 551 -14.41 8.85 20.02
CA ALA A 551 -13.66 9.52 18.96
C ALA A 551 -13.63 11.03 19.21
N LEU A 552 -12.44 11.64 19.09
CA LEU A 552 -12.28 13.08 18.94
C LEU A 552 -11.80 13.41 17.53
N PHE A 553 -12.20 14.56 16.99
CA PHE A 553 -11.83 15.00 15.65
C PHE A 553 -10.99 16.28 15.74
N SER A 554 -9.90 16.34 14.97
CA SER A 554 -8.96 17.46 14.94
C SER A 554 -8.86 18.10 13.56
N PHE A 555 -8.68 19.42 13.50
CA PHE A 555 -8.55 20.14 12.24
C PHE A 555 -7.13 20.12 11.64
N SER A 556 -6.17 19.47 12.29
CA SER A 556 -4.76 19.46 11.85
C SER A 556 -4.43 18.39 10.80
N ALA A 557 -5.44 17.64 10.34
CA ALA A 557 -5.31 16.62 9.31
C ALA A 557 -5.64 17.18 7.91
N PRO A 558 -5.04 16.63 6.84
CA PRO A 558 -4.21 15.43 6.82
C PRO A 558 -2.73 15.72 7.03
N LYS A 559 -2.01 14.73 7.55
CA LYS A 559 -0.54 14.73 7.64
C LYS A 559 0.00 13.48 6.97
N VAL A 560 1.10 13.56 6.23
CA VAL A 560 1.71 12.37 5.62
C VAL A 560 2.24 11.46 6.72
N ALA A 561 1.77 10.21 6.76
CA ALA A 561 2.11 9.26 7.80
C ALA A 561 3.61 8.91 7.76
N THR A 562 4.23 8.72 8.93
CA THR A 562 5.69 8.47 9.03
C THR A 562 6.14 7.29 8.18
N TYR A 563 5.38 6.18 8.21
CA TYR A 563 5.71 4.97 7.47
C TYR A 563 5.49 5.10 5.96
N SER A 564 4.71 6.08 5.47
CA SER A 564 4.43 6.19 4.04
C SER A 564 5.74 6.35 3.26
N SER A 565 6.01 5.47 2.31
CA SER A 565 7.20 5.56 1.47
C SER A 565 7.26 6.88 0.69
N ARG A 566 8.48 7.40 0.49
CA ARG A 566 8.75 8.71 -0.10
C ARG A 566 9.47 8.58 -1.43
N GLY A 567 9.22 9.54 -2.32
CA GLY A 567 10.03 9.78 -3.49
C GLY A 567 11.41 10.37 -3.14
N PRO A 568 12.18 10.85 -4.14
CA PRO A 568 11.88 10.76 -5.56
C PRO A 568 11.86 9.31 -6.06
N ASP A 569 11.23 9.09 -7.20
CA ASP A 569 11.24 7.80 -7.88
C ASP A 569 12.64 7.44 -8.39
N VAL A 570 12.93 6.15 -8.52
CA VAL A 570 14.23 5.64 -8.99
C VAL A 570 14.07 4.68 -10.15
N ASN A 571 15.01 4.70 -11.09
CA ASN A 571 14.94 3.87 -12.31
C ASN A 571 15.60 2.48 -12.16
N SER A 572 16.38 2.26 -11.09
CA SER A 572 17.20 1.06 -10.88
C SER A 572 17.68 0.92 -9.42
N ASN A 573 18.34 -0.20 -9.11
CA ASN A 573 18.98 -0.45 -7.82
C ASN A 573 20.15 0.49 -7.48
N ASN A 574 20.67 1.22 -8.47
CA ASN A 574 21.68 2.26 -8.22
C ASN A 574 21.06 3.55 -7.65
N LEU A 575 19.74 3.56 -7.47
CA LEU A 575 18.94 4.67 -6.94
C LEU A 575 18.99 5.91 -7.83
N ASP A 576 19.32 5.81 -9.12
CA ASP A 576 19.30 6.95 -10.02
C ASP A 576 17.87 7.51 -10.14
N VAL A 577 17.73 8.82 -9.94
CA VAL A 577 16.42 9.49 -9.89
C VAL A 577 15.77 9.46 -11.27
N ALA A 578 14.49 9.10 -11.31
CA ALA A 578 13.70 9.11 -12.53
C ALA A 578 12.98 10.46 -12.75
N ASP A 579 12.63 10.75 -14.01
CA ASP A 579 11.76 11.87 -14.42
C ASP A 579 10.27 11.63 -14.09
N VAL A 580 9.99 10.84 -13.05
CA VAL A 580 8.65 10.41 -12.62
C VAL A 580 8.42 10.89 -11.20
N LEU A 581 7.23 11.44 -10.93
CA LEU A 581 6.83 11.86 -9.59
C LEU A 581 6.16 10.67 -8.89
N LYS A 582 6.71 10.30 -7.72
CA LYS A 582 6.10 9.34 -6.78
C LYS A 582 6.17 9.90 -5.35
N PRO A 583 5.15 9.63 -4.51
CA PRO A 583 3.84 9.05 -4.85
C PRO A 583 3.04 9.92 -5.84
N ASN A 584 1.91 9.44 -6.36
CA ASN A 584 1.07 10.24 -7.25
C ASN A 584 0.02 11.05 -6.47
N ILE A 585 -0.50 10.50 -5.38
CA ILE A 585 -1.53 11.16 -4.56
C ILE A 585 -1.44 10.71 -3.10
N LEU A 586 -2.02 11.49 -2.20
CA LEU A 586 -2.18 11.19 -0.78
C LEU A 586 -3.65 10.88 -0.48
N ALA A 587 -3.91 9.78 0.23
CA ALA A 587 -5.24 9.44 0.74
C ALA A 587 -5.10 8.91 2.17
N PRO A 588 -6.18 8.86 2.98
CA PRO A 588 -5.98 8.48 4.36
C PRO A 588 -5.70 6.98 4.49
N GLY A 589 -4.72 6.68 5.34
CA GLY A 589 -4.16 5.36 5.48
C GLY A 589 -3.70 4.99 6.89
N ASN A 590 -3.84 5.86 7.88
CA ASN A 590 -3.48 5.59 9.28
C ASN A 590 -4.69 5.48 10.25
N LEU A 591 -4.89 4.31 10.89
CA LEU A 591 -5.98 3.94 11.80
C LEU A 591 -7.38 3.90 11.15
N ILE A 592 -7.52 2.96 10.24
CA ILE A 592 -8.55 2.94 9.20
C ILE A 592 -9.37 1.64 9.61
N TRP A 593 -10.61 1.79 10.14
CA TRP A 593 -11.72 0.80 10.42
C TRP A 593 -12.53 0.23 9.21
N ALA A 594 -12.42 -1.06 8.90
CA ALA A 594 -13.28 -1.71 7.91
C ALA A 594 -13.50 -3.18 8.25
N ALA A 595 -14.29 -3.84 7.41
CA ALA A 595 -14.65 -5.24 7.55
C ALA A 595 -13.39 -6.09 7.71
N TRP A 596 -13.41 -7.04 8.63
CA TRP A 596 -12.35 -8.00 8.86
C TRP A 596 -12.97 -9.39 8.78
N SER A 597 -12.21 -10.36 8.28
CA SER A 597 -12.69 -11.74 8.35
C SER A 597 -12.61 -12.21 9.80
N SER A 598 -13.71 -12.74 10.32
CA SER A 598 -13.73 -13.26 11.70
C SER A 598 -12.77 -14.43 11.95
N ILE A 599 -12.37 -15.14 10.88
CA ILE A 599 -11.35 -16.20 10.90
C ILE A 599 -9.94 -15.68 10.57
N GLY A 600 -9.84 -14.41 10.16
CA GLY A 600 -8.60 -13.71 9.91
C GLY A 600 -7.84 -13.49 11.20
N SER A 601 -6.59 -13.94 11.24
CA SER A 601 -5.80 -13.99 12.47
C SER A 601 -4.41 -13.36 12.30
N ASP A 602 -4.18 -12.60 11.20
CA ASP A 602 -2.85 -12.02 10.90
C ASP A 602 -2.56 -10.88 11.88
N GLU A 603 -3.62 -10.14 12.20
CA GLU A 603 -3.69 -9.23 13.33
C GLU A 603 -4.42 -9.93 14.49
N ARG A 604 -3.65 -10.49 15.44
CA ARG A 604 -4.18 -11.29 16.56
C ARG A 604 -5.16 -10.51 17.44
N GLU A 605 -5.02 -9.19 17.50
CA GLU A 605 -5.86 -8.27 18.25
C GLU A 605 -7.30 -8.20 17.72
N PHE A 606 -7.53 -8.64 16.49
CA PHE A 606 -8.84 -8.65 15.82
C PHE A 606 -9.34 -10.06 15.50
N GLU A 607 -8.67 -11.10 16.01
CA GLU A 607 -9.14 -12.48 15.84
C GLU A 607 -10.57 -12.64 16.42
N GLY A 608 -11.47 -13.24 15.65
CA GLY A 608 -12.89 -13.38 15.99
C GLY A 608 -13.71 -12.09 15.85
N GLN A 609 -13.12 -10.96 15.46
CA GLN A 609 -13.84 -9.70 15.23
C GLN A 609 -14.28 -9.57 13.76
N GLU A 610 -15.38 -8.87 13.53
CA GLU A 610 -15.87 -8.55 12.17
C GLU A 610 -15.26 -7.26 11.62
N PHE A 611 -14.53 -6.49 12.42
CA PHE A 611 -13.90 -5.24 11.99
C PHE A 611 -12.52 -5.08 12.60
N ALA A 612 -11.60 -4.46 11.86
CA ALA A 612 -10.25 -4.16 12.32
C ALA A 612 -9.87 -2.70 12.09
N LEU A 613 -9.00 -2.15 12.94
CA LEU A 613 -8.45 -0.79 12.83
C LEU A 613 -6.94 -0.88 12.54
N ILE A 614 -6.54 -0.56 11.32
CA ILE A 614 -5.17 -0.81 10.85
C ILE A 614 -4.59 0.36 10.04
N SER A 615 -3.26 0.44 9.94
CA SER A 615 -2.49 1.54 9.29
C SER A 615 -1.46 1.09 8.23
N GLY A 616 -1.29 1.87 7.16
CA GLY A 616 -0.42 1.54 6.01
C GLY A 616 -0.82 2.25 4.71
N THR A 617 -0.08 2.06 3.62
CA THR A 617 -0.37 2.66 2.31
C THR A 617 -1.35 1.87 1.48
N SER A 618 -1.40 0.55 1.66
CA SER A 618 -2.45 -0.27 1.07
C SER A 618 -3.83 0.02 1.66
N MET A 619 -3.89 0.85 2.69
CA MET A 619 -5.09 1.52 3.14
C MET A 619 -5.53 2.63 2.21
N ALA A 620 -4.58 3.50 1.89
CA ALA A 620 -4.84 4.65 1.05
C ALA A 620 -5.28 4.19 -0.35
N THR A 621 -4.74 3.07 -0.84
CA THR A 621 -5.02 2.49 -2.17
C THR A 621 -6.51 2.23 -2.48
N PRO A 622 -7.27 1.41 -1.71
CA PRO A 622 -8.68 1.15 -1.97
C PRO A 622 -9.57 2.39 -1.83
N HIS A 623 -9.15 3.45 -1.10
CA HIS A 623 -9.84 4.74 -1.18
C HIS A 623 -9.80 5.29 -2.60
N ILE A 624 -8.60 5.34 -3.18
CA ILE A 624 -8.40 5.81 -4.54
C ILE A 624 -9.08 4.87 -5.54
N ALA A 625 -9.10 3.57 -5.31
CA ALA A 625 -9.83 2.63 -6.16
C ALA A 625 -11.34 2.95 -6.19
N GLY A 626 -11.94 3.17 -5.02
CA GLY A 626 -13.35 3.53 -4.93
C GLY A 626 -13.64 4.93 -5.48
N ILE A 627 -12.77 5.93 -5.26
CA ILE A 627 -12.92 7.28 -5.85
C ILE A 627 -12.77 7.22 -7.37
N ALA A 628 -11.83 6.43 -7.90
CA ALA A 628 -11.68 6.19 -9.33
C ALA A 628 -12.94 5.55 -9.93
N ALA A 629 -13.63 4.68 -9.20
CA ALA A 629 -14.93 4.16 -9.61
C ALA A 629 -16.01 5.25 -9.70
N LEU A 630 -16.00 6.24 -8.79
CA LEU A 630 -16.91 7.40 -8.88
C LEU A 630 -16.59 8.28 -10.09
N VAL A 631 -15.31 8.54 -10.37
CA VAL A 631 -14.87 9.29 -11.55
C VAL A 631 -15.23 8.53 -12.83
N LYS A 632 -15.02 7.21 -12.88
CA LYS A 632 -15.39 6.36 -14.02
C LYS A 632 -16.91 6.32 -14.24
N GLN A 633 -17.70 6.25 -13.17
CA GLN A 633 -19.16 6.35 -13.27
C GLN A 633 -19.57 7.68 -13.91
N ARG A 634 -18.96 8.79 -13.47
CA ARG A 634 -19.25 10.13 -14.00
C ARG A 634 -18.80 10.30 -15.45
N PHE A 635 -17.62 9.77 -15.78
CA PHE A 635 -17.03 9.86 -17.11
C PHE A 635 -16.60 8.47 -17.63
N PRO A 636 -17.54 7.66 -18.16
CA PRO A 636 -17.28 6.28 -18.56
C PRO A 636 -16.23 6.14 -19.66
N SER A 637 -16.04 7.17 -20.49
CA SER A 637 -15.09 7.18 -21.60
C SER A 637 -13.68 7.62 -21.22
N LEU A 638 -13.43 8.09 -19.99
CA LEU A 638 -12.07 8.47 -19.60
C LEU A 638 -11.15 7.26 -19.60
N SER A 639 -9.94 7.49 -20.11
CA SER A 639 -8.82 6.58 -19.99
C SER A 639 -8.37 6.45 -18.53
N PRO A 640 -7.54 5.44 -18.20
CA PRO A 640 -6.88 5.38 -16.90
C PRO A 640 -6.10 6.66 -16.53
N ALA A 641 -5.36 7.24 -17.49
CA ALA A 641 -4.58 8.46 -17.26
C ALA A 641 -5.49 9.69 -17.06
N GLY A 642 -6.63 9.76 -17.75
CA GLY A 642 -7.63 10.82 -17.53
C GLY A 642 -8.24 10.76 -16.13
N ILE A 643 -8.53 9.56 -15.62
CA ILE A 643 -9.02 9.35 -14.24
C ILE A 643 -7.95 9.75 -13.21
N ALA A 644 -6.69 9.32 -13.43
CA ALA A 644 -5.55 9.73 -12.61
C ALA A 644 -5.40 11.26 -12.59
N SER A 645 -5.47 11.89 -13.77
CA SER A 645 -5.35 13.34 -13.89
C SER A 645 -6.46 14.07 -13.17
N ALA A 646 -7.72 13.63 -13.29
CA ALA A 646 -8.84 14.27 -12.63
C ALA A 646 -8.65 14.31 -11.09
N MET A 647 -8.12 13.24 -10.51
CA MET A 647 -7.81 13.17 -9.08
C MET A 647 -6.57 13.99 -8.71
N SER A 648 -5.51 13.93 -9.52
CA SER A 648 -4.26 14.67 -9.23
C SER A 648 -4.44 16.18 -9.34
N THR A 649 -5.03 16.69 -10.42
CA THR A 649 -5.10 18.15 -10.64
C THR A 649 -6.02 18.86 -9.66
N THR A 650 -6.93 18.14 -9.02
CA THR A 650 -7.93 18.68 -8.10
C THR A 650 -7.63 18.39 -6.63
N ALA A 651 -6.49 17.75 -6.36
CA ALA A 651 -6.03 17.44 -5.02
C ALA A 651 -5.79 18.71 -4.18
N LEU A 652 -5.80 18.54 -2.87
CA LEU A 652 -5.60 19.61 -1.90
C LEU A 652 -4.16 19.58 -1.40
N THR A 653 -3.48 20.71 -1.51
CA THR A 653 -2.13 20.94 -0.97
C THR A 653 -2.14 21.59 0.41
N LEU A 654 -3.34 21.83 0.95
CA LEU A 654 -3.57 22.45 2.25
C LEU A 654 -4.37 21.51 3.16
N ASP A 655 -4.13 21.62 4.46
CA ASP A 655 -4.90 20.96 5.51
C ASP A 655 -6.26 21.66 5.74
N SER A 656 -7.02 21.13 6.69
CA SER A 656 -8.36 21.67 7.01
C SER A 656 -8.34 23.08 7.61
N ASN A 657 -7.18 23.58 8.06
CA ASN A 657 -6.96 24.96 8.53
C ASN A 657 -6.40 25.88 7.42
N GLY A 658 -6.30 25.40 6.19
CA GLY A 658 -5.71 26.14 5.08
C GLY A 658 -4.19 26.30 5.19
N GLN A 659 -3.52 25.49 6.00
CA GLN A 659 -2.06 25.47 6.12
C GLN A 659 -1.44 24.45 5.16
N PRO A 660 -0.20 24.64 4.70
CA PRO A 660 0.48 23.63 3.88
C PRO A 660 0.53 22.26 4.56
N LEU A 661 0.39 21.19 3.77
CA LEU A 661 0.49 19.83 4.29
C LEU A 661 1.83 19.59 5.00
N LEU A 662 1.77 18.83 6.08
CA LEU A 662 2.93 18.45 6.89
C LEU A 662 3.20 16.95 6.79
N ALA A 663 4.47 16.57 6.93
CA ALA A 663 4.94 15.20 6.98
C ALA A 663 5.41 14.83 8.38
N GLN A 664 5.02 13.65 8.83
CA GLN A 664 5.53 13.08 10.08
C GLN A 664 6.94 12.50 9.87
N HIS A 665 7.83 12.80 10.81
CA HIS A 665 9.20 12.28 10.88
C HIS A 665 9.42 11.50 12.20
N PRO A 666 10.43 10.62 12.25
CA PRO A 666 10.71 9.81 13.44
C PRO A 666 11.05 10.70 14.63
N SER A 667 10.52 10.37 15.79
CA SER A 667 10.71 11.09 17.06
C SER A 667 10.82 10.07 18.19
N SER A 668 11.60 10.40 19.23
CA SER A 668 11.64 9.63 20.49
C SER A 668 10.47 9.94 21.42
N ASN A 669 9.53 10.79 21.00
CA ASN A 669 8.29 11.09 21.69
C ASN A 669 7.09 10.58 20.87
N VAL A 670 5.93 10.39 21.52
CA VAL A 670 4.67 9.91 20.88
C VAL A 670 4.26 10.78 19.70
N ASP A 671 4.58 12.08 19.76
CA ASP A 671 4.38 12.99 18.65
C ASP A 671 5.56 12.94 17.69
N SER A 672 5.29 12.44 16.48
CA SER A 672 6.16 12.60 15.32
C SER A 672 6.55 14.06 15.14
N ILE A 673 7.83 14.33 14.85
CA ILE A 673 8.25 15.69 14.48
C ILE A 673 7.56 16.02 13.14
N LEU A 674 6.87 17.16 13.08
CA LEU A 674 6.22 17.61 11.84
C LEU A 674 7.17 18.50 11.05
N GLY A 675 7.41 18.13 9.81
CA GLY A 675 8.14 18.93 8.82
C GLY A 675 7.21 19.38 7.68
N PRO A 676 7.57 20.42 6.91
CA PRO A 676 6.88 20.74 5.68
C PRO A 676 6.87 19.54 4.74
N ALA A 677 5.70 19.12 4.26
CA ALA A 677 5.63 18.08 3.25
C ALA A 677 5.95 18.63 1.86
N THR A 678 6.47 17.77 1.01
CA THR A 678 6.86 18.06 -0.36
C THR A 678 6.07 17.17 -1.33
N PRO A 679 6.08 17.46 -2.64
CA PRO A 679 5.55 16.54 -3.65
C PRO A 679 6.15 15.12 -3.60
N PHE A 680 7.35 14.91 -3.06
CA PHE A 680 7.90 13.55 -2.85
C PHE A 680 7.27 12.82 -1.65
N ASP A 681 6.46 13.51 -0.85
CA ASP A 681 5.73 12.95 0.28
C ASP A 681 4.26 12.68 -0.05
N PHE A 682 3.62 13.58 -0.81
CA PHE A 682 2.17 13.53 -1.09
C PHE A 682 1.80 13.50 -2.58
N GLY A 683 2.77 13.58 -3.49
CA GLY A 683 2.53 13.62 -4.93
C GLY A 683 1.82 14.91 -5.34
N ALA A 684 0.63 14.77 -5.90
CA ALA A 684 -0.27 15.89 -6.17
C ALA A 684 -1.01 16.39 -4.92
N GLY A 685 -0.94 15.72 -3.77
CA GLY A 685 -1.58 16.18 -2.54
C GLY A 685 -2.75 15.30 -2.14
N PHE A 686 -3.56 15.78 -1.19
CA PHE A 686 -4.63 15.01 -0.59
C PHE A 686 -5.86 14.94 -1.50
N VAL A 687 -6.34 13.75 -1.79
CA VAL A 687 -7.43 13.52 -2.76
C VAL A 687 -8.70 14.31 -2.41
N ASN A 688 -9.33 14.89 -3.44
CA ASN A 688 -10.60 15.61 -3.32
C ASN A 688 -11.65 15.00 -4.27
N PRO A 689 -12.44 14.01 -3.80
CA PRO A 689 -13.37 13.30 -4.67
C PRO A 689 -14.43 14.21 -5.32
N ALA A 690 -14.87 15.25 -4.60
CA ALA A 690 -15.92 16.14 -5.05
C ALA A 690 -15.48 17.05 -6.22
N ALA A 691 -14.20 17.41 -6.26
CA ALA A 691 -13.60 18.15 -7.37
C ALA A 691 -13.15 17.20 -8.50
N ALA A 692 -12.71 15.98 -8.18
CA ALA A 692 -12.29 14.99 -9.18
C ALA A 692 -13.42 14.56 -10.14
N ILE A 693 -14.69 14.63 -9.71
CA ILE A 693 -15.86 14.37 -10.60
C ILE A 693 -16.29 15.59 -11.43
N ASP A 694 -15.57 16.71 -11.31
CA ASP A 694 -15.75 17.94 -12.09
C ASP A 694 -14.41 18.69 -12.22
N PRO A 695 -13.40 18.11 -12.91
CA PRO A 695 -12.03 18.62 -12.86
C PRO A 695 -11.76 19.77 -13.85
N GLY A 696 -12.71 20.07 -14.75
CA GLY A 696 -12.55 21.04 -15.84
C GLY A 696 -11.63 20.54 -16.96
N LEU A 697 -10.33 20.38 -16.66
CA LEU A 697 -9.31 19.87 -17.57
C LEU A 697 -8.64 18.60 -17.05
N ILE A 698 -8.18 17.75 -17.96
CA ILE A 698 -7.33 16.59 -17.67
C ILE A 698 -6.10 16.54 -18.58
N PHE A 699 -5.04 15.88 -18.14
CA PHE A 699 -3.83 15.58 -18.89
C PHE A 699 -3.82 14.08 -19.18
N ASP A 700 -4.25 13.73 -20.39
CA ASP A 700 -4.42 12.34 -20.80
C ASP A 700 -3.13 11.78 -21.42
N ALA A 701 -2.91 10.47 -21.26
CA ALA A 701 -1.80 9.73 -21.84
C ALA A 701 -2.27 8.34 -22.27
N GLY A 702 -1.92 7.95 -23.49
CA GLY A 702 -2.22 6.65 -24.06
C GLY A 702 -1.04 5.67 -23.96
N PHE A 703 -1.29 4.44 -24.39
CA PHE A 703 -0.27 3.38 -24.41
C PHE A 703 0.99 3.78 -25.19
N GLN A 704 0.85 4.45 -26.34
CA GLN A 704 2.00 4.90 -27.14
C GLN A 704 2.84 5.97 -26.43
N ASP A 705 2.23 6.82 -25.60
CA ASP A 705 2.96 7.80 -24.80
C ASP A 705 3.86 7.09 -23.78
N TYR A 706 3.38 6.00 -23.17
CA TYR A 706 4.18 5.17 -22.26
C TYR A 706 5.28 4.38 -22.98
N ILE A 707 5.02 3.88 -24.21
CA ILE A 707 6.08 3.29 -25.03
C ILE A 707 7.16 4.32 -25.31
N GLN A 708 6.77 5.55 -25.66
CA GLN A 708 7.73 6.59 -25.96
C GLN A 708 8.49 7.09 -24.73
N PHE A 709 7.86 7.04 -23.55
CA PHE A 709 8.56 7.18 -22.27
C PHE A 709 9.64 6.10 -22.10
N LEU A 710 9.31 4.81 -22.29
CA LEU A 710 10.29 3.72 -22.19
C LEU A 710 11.45 3.88 -23.18
N CYS A 711 11.15 4.27 -24.43
CA CYS A 711 12.15 4.53 -25.47
C CYS A 711 13.08 5.72 -25.16
N SER A 712 12.68 6.61 -24.24
CA SER A 712 13.50 7.75 -23.83
C SER A 712 14.46 7.45 -22.67
N ILE A 713 14.36 6.27 -22.05
CA ILE A 713 15.22 5.85 -20.95
C ILE A 713 16.57 5.42 -21.54
N PRO A 714 17.70 6.09 -21.20
CA PRO A 714 18.99 5.80 -21.83
C PRO A 714 19.49 4.37 -21.65
N ALA A 715 19.07 3.69 -20.58
CA ALA A 715 19.43 2.32 -20.29
C ALA A 715 18.64 1.27 -21.10
N LEU A 716 17.61 1.68 -21.87
CA LEU A 716 16.80 0.78 -22.69
C LEU A 716 17.07 0.96 -24.18
N SER A 717 17.21 -0.16 -24.89
CA SER A 717 17.29 -0.16 -26.34
C SER A 717 15.89 -0.27 -26.97
N ASN A 718 15.70 0.33 -28.15
CA ASN A 718 14.42 0.26 -28.87
C ASN A 718 13.99 -1.19 -29.18
N SER A 719 14.94 -2.10 -29.41
CA SER A 719 14.65 -3.52 -29.66
C SER A 719 14.17 -4.22 -28.39
N THR A 720 14.74 -3.91 -27.21
CA THR A 720 14.27 -4.42 -25.91
C THR A 720 12.84 -3.98 -25.64
N VAL A 721 12.54 -2.69 -25.80
CA VAL A 721 11.17 -2.16 -25.61
C VAL A 721 10.21 -2.83 -26.59
N SER A 722 10.58 -2.95 -27.86
CA SER A 722 9.75 -3.61 -28.88
C SER A 722 9.51 -5.09 -28.59
N ALA A 723 10.51 -5.79 -28.10
CA ALA A 723 10.41 -7.21 -27.75
C ALA A 723 9.49 -7.44 -26.55
N ALA A 724 9.57 -6.59 -25.52
CA ALA A 724 8.78 -6.70 -24.30
C ALA A 724 7.32 -6.25 -24.48
N THR A 725 7.08 -5.20 -25.27
CA THR A 725 5.77 -4.55 -25.38
C THR A 725 5.04 -4.83 -26.70
N GLY A 726 5.73 -5.45 -27.67
CA GLY A 726 5.22 -5.66 -29.02
C GLY A 726 5.09 -4.40 -29.87
N SER A 727 5.53 -3.23 -29.37
CA SER A 727 5.34 -1.92 -29.99
C SER A 727 6.66 -1.18 -30.20
N SER A 728 6.82 -0.55 -31.36
CA SER A 728 8.08 0.10 -31.75
C SER A 728 8.15 1.54 -31.28
N CYS A 729 9.38 2.01 -31.04
CA CYS A 729 9.66 3.42 -30.77
C CYS A 729 9.49 4.25 -32.06
N PHE A 730 8.64 5.28 -32.04
CA PHE A 730 8.34 6.08 -33.24
C PHE A 730 9.06 7.43 -33.27
N ILE A 731 9.43 7.98 -32.12
CA ILE A 731 10.04 9.32 -32.01
C ILE A 731 11.53 9.18 -31.64
N SER A 732 12.41 9.83 -32.41
CA SER A 732 13.86 9.73 -32.25
C SER A 732 14.46 10.68 -31.21
N SER A 733 13.71 11.66 -30.69
CA SER A 733 14.17 12.59 -29.64
C SER A 733 13.05 12.98 -28.67
N SER A 734 12.68 12.07 -27.77
CA SER A 734 11.86 12.40 -26.60
C SER A 734 12.66 12.19 -25.33
N PHE A 735 12.29 12.92 -24.28
CA PHE A 735 12.79 12.70 -22.94
C PHE A 735 11.67 12.16 -22.06
N ALA A 736 12.03 11.43 -20.99
CA ALA A 736 11.05 10.81 -20.09
C ALA A 736 10.05 11.81 -19.51
N SER A 737 10.50 13.02 -19.17
CA SER A 737 9.64 14.09 -18.64
C SER A 737 8.71 14.77 -19.66
N ASP A 738 8.76 14.38 -20.94
CA ASP A 738 7.82 14.82 -21.97
C ASP A 738 6.49 14.06 -21.93
N LEU A 739 6.40 12.97 -21.15
CA LEU A 739 5.15 12.26 -20.89
C LEU A 739 4.08 13.24 -20.38
N ASN A 740 2.86 13.16 -20.94
CA ASN A 740 1.77 14.10 -20.66
C ASN A 740 1.09 13.85 -19.31
N THR A 741 1.84 13.98 -18.22
CA THR A 741 1.34 13.77 -16.85
C THR A 741 0.88 15.08 -16.21
N PRO A 742 0.01 15.04 -15.17
CA PRO A 742 -0.42 16.22 -14.40
C PRO A 742 0.66 16.75 -13.44
N TYR A 743 1.94 16.61 -13.80
CA TYR A 743 3.09 17.13 -13.07
C TYR A 743 4.26 17.34 -14.03
N VAL A 744 5.30 18.05 -13.60
CA VAL A 744 6.61 18.11 -14.28
C VAL A 744 7.67 17.64 -13.29
N SER A 745 8.33 16.52 -13.56
CA SER A 745 9.44 16.02 -12.73
C SER A 745 10.69 15.89 -13.59
N ILE A 746 11.77 16.58 -13.21
CA ILE A 746 13.05 16.53 -13.93
C ILE A 746 14.14 16.12 -12.93
N ALA A 747 14.72 14.94 -13.14
CA ALA A 747 15.77 14.39 -12.30
C ALA A 747 17.05 15.25 -12.33
N SER A 748 17.43 15.72 -13.52
CA SER A 748 18.59 16.59 -13.71
C SER A 748 18.30 17.65 -14.78
N LEU A 749 18.12 18.89 -14.33
CA LEU A 749 17.93 20.05 -15.20
C LEU A 749 19.28 20.64 -15.59
N ASN A 750 19.78 20.27 -16.77
CA ASN A 750 21.02 20.80 -17.33
C ASN A 750 20.74 22.01 -18.24
N GLY A 751 21.12 23.21 -17.80
CA GLY A 751 20.85 24.44 -18.53
C GLY A 751 19.36 24.76 -18.59
N ALA A 752 18.75 24.67 -19.76
CA ALA A 752 17.34 24.97 -19.96
C ALA A 752 16.62 23.85 -20.71
N ARG A 753 15.35 23.65 -20.39
CA ARG A 753 14.50 22.63 -21.00
C ARG A 753 13.07 23.11 -21.15
N SER A 754 12.44 22.77 -22.27
CA SER A 754 10.99 22.94 -22.43
C SER A 754 10.29 21.59 -22.38
N VAL A 755 9.18 21.53 -21.66
CA VAL A 755 8.26 20.39 -21.59
C VAL A 755 6.87 20.84 -22.05
N VAL A 756 6.15 19.95 -22.72
CA VAL A 756 4.81 20.22 -23.22
C VAL A 756 3.79 19.45 -22.39
N ARG A 757 2.67 20.11 -22.08
CA ARG A 757 1.49 19.49 -21.48
C ARG A 757 0.28 19.77 -22.37
N ILE A 758 -0.49 18.73 -22.67
CA ILE A 758 -1.71 18.81 -23.46
C ILE A 758 -2.88 18.58 -22.51
N ALA A 759 -3.64 19.63 -22.26
CA ALA A 759 -4.85 19.59 -21.46
C ALA A 759 -6.07 19.34 -22.34
N THR A 760 -7.00 18.49 -21.91
CA THR A 760 -8.28 18.22 -22.57
C THR A 760 -9.41 18.71 -21.69
N SER A 761 -10.33 19.51 -22.24
CA SER A 761 -11.54 19.91 -21.51
C SER A 761 -12.53 18.76 -21.44
N VAL A 762 -12.93 18.39 -20.21
CA VAL A 762 -13.98 17.38 -19.95
C VAL A 762 -15.33 17.99 -19.61
N SER A 763 -15.40 19.33 -19.60
CA SER A 763 -16.62 20.10 -19.46
C SER A 763 -17.38 20.17 -20.79
N GLU A 764 -18.71 20.23 -20.74
CA GLU A 764 -19.54 20.55 -21.92
C GLU A 764 -19.55 22.04 -22.25
N ARG A 765 -19.03 22.87 -21.34
CA ARG A 765 -19.06 24.33 -21.42
C ARG A 765 -17.67 24.89 -21.59
N ASP A 766 -17.59 25.93 -22.39
CA ASP A 766 -16.38 26.73 -22.58
C ASP A 766 -15.97 27.39 -21.25
N GLU A 767 -14.65 27.50 -21.05
CA GLU A 767 -14.04 28.10 -19.87
C GLU A 767 -12.73 28.80 -20.23
N ALA A 768 -12.46 29.92 -19.56
CA ALA A 768 -11.21 30.64 -19.67
C ALA A 768 -10.34 30.40 -18.45
N TYR A 769 -9.07 30.06 -18.67
CA TYR A 769 -8.08 29.77 -17.65
C TYR A 769 -6.96 30.80 -17.65
N ASN A 770 -6.50 31.17 -16.45
CA ASN A 770 -5.26 31.90 -16.23
C ASN A 770 -4.24 30.99 -15.55
N ALA A 771 -3.00 31.03 -16.05
CA ALA A 771 -1.90 30.24 -15.53
C ALA A 771 -1.00 31.06 -14.59
N THR A 772 -0.81 30.55 -13.38
CA THR A 772 0.07 31.14 -12.36
C THR A 772 1.17 30.14 -11.99
N LEU A 773 2.39 30.62 -11.76
CA LEU A 773 3.55 29.78 -11.45
C LEU A 773 4.07 30.06 -10.04
N VAL A 774 4.25 29.00 -9.26
CA VAL A 774 5.13 28.97 -8.08
C VAL A 774 6.46 28.39 -8.54
N VAL A 775 7.52 29.17 -8.52
CA VAL A 775 8.81 28.76 -9.13
C VAL A 775 9.65 27.93 -8.16
N PRO A 776 10.23 26.79 -8.60
CA PRO A 776 11.17 26.03 -7.77
C PRO A 776 12.42 26.84 -7.46
N ALA A 777 12.91 26.75 -6.23
CA ALA A 777 14.15 27.42 -5.82
C ALA A 777 15.33 27.04 -6.75
N GLY A 778 16.06 28.05 -7.24
CA GLY A 778 17.20 27.88 -8.14
C GLY A 778 16.84 27.62 -9.61
N VAL A 779 15.56 27.76 -9.99
CA VAL A 779 15.05 27.53 -11.35
C VAL A 779 14.16 28.70 -11.77
N SER A 780 14.27 29.18 -13.01
CA SER A 780 13.23 30.02 -13.61
C SER A 780 12.27 29.15 -14.41
N VAL A 781 10.97 29.46 -14.34
CA VAL A 781 9.91 28.76 -15.07
C VAL A 781 9.06 29.77 -15.81
N THR A 782 8.71 29.47 -17.06
CA THR A 782 7.73 30.24 -17.85
C THR A 782 6.72 29.29 -18.46
N VAL A 783 5.48 29.74 -18.65
CA VAL A 783 4.40 28.97 -19.28
C VAL A 783 3.82 29.74 -20.47
N LYS A 784 3.57 29.05 -21.58
CA LYS A 784 2.90 29.61 -22.77
C LYS A 784 1.81 28.68 -23.30
N PRO A 785 0.60 29.20 -23.59
CA PRO A 785 0.11 30.53 -23.22
C PRO A 785 -0.07 30.68 -21.71
N SER A 786 -0.04 31.92 -21.19
CA SER A 786 -0.32 32.23 -19.78
C SER A 786 -1.80 32.44 -19.48
N SER A 787 -2.63 32.57 -20.52
CA SER A 787 -4.08 32.59 -20.44
C SER A 787 -4.68 32.03 -21.73
N PHE A 788 -5.80 31.33 -21.63
CA PHE A 788 -6.45 30.70 -22.79
C PHE A 788 -7.92 30.42 -22.52
N SER A 789 -8.72 30.31 -23.58
CA SER A 789 -10.09 29.80 -23.52
C SER A 789 -10.14 28.46 -24.25
N VAL A 790 -10.81 27.49 -23.66
CA VAL A 790 -10.95 26.14 -24.21
C VAL A 790 -12.43 25.81 -24.31
N ARG A 791 -12.84 25.30 -25.48
CA ARG A 791 -14.19 24.79 -25.67
C ARG A 791 -14.33 23.40 -25.07
N GLY A 792 -15.55 23.01 -24.72
CA GLY A 792 -15.82 21.65 -24.25
C GLY A 792 -15.30 20.58 -25.23
N GLY A 793 -14.58 19.58 -24.71
CA GLY A 793 -13.97 18.51 -25.51
C GLY A 793 -12.74 18.90 -26.34
N GLN A 794 -12.27 20.16 -26.29
CA GLN A 794 -11.10 20.60 -27.05
C GLN A 794 -9.80 20.50 -26.24
N LEU A 795 -8.69 20.50 -26.97
CA LEU A 795 -7.33 20.40 -26.44
C LEU A 795 -6.67 21.78 -26.34
N VAL A 796 -5.84 21.98 -25.32
CA VAL A 796 -4.94 23.13 -25.18
C VAL A 796 -3.52 22.64 -24.93
N LYS A 797 -2.57 23.22 -25.67
CA LYS A 797 -1.14 22.98 -25.50
C LYS A 797 -0.52 24.04 -24.59
N LEU A 798 0.06 23.58 -23.48
CA LEU A 798 0.88 24.38 -22.56
C LEU A 798 2.34 24.01 -22.74
N THR A 799 3.21 25.00 -22.92
CA THR A 799 4.66 24.81 -23.00
C THR A 799 5.29 25.44 -21.77
N LEU A 800 5.90 24.62 -20.91
CA LEU A 800 6.66 25.08 -19.76
C LEU A 800 8.14 25.09 -20.10
N THR A 801 8.83 26.21 -19.93
CA THR A 801 10.28 26.30 -20.10
C THR A 801 10.94 26.54 -18.75
N LEU A 802 11.78 25.59 -18.32
CA LEU A 802 12.53 25.60 -17.08
C LEU A 802 14.01 25.89 -17.36
N LYS A 803 14.65 26.75 -16.57
CA LYS A 803 16.10 27.02 -16.67
C LYS A 803 16.76 26.99 -15.31
N ALA A 804 17.81 26.19 -15.17
CA ALA A 804 18.67 26.16 -14.00
C ALA A 804 19.43 27.49 -13.87
N LEU A 805 19.24 28.17 -12.74
CA LEU A 805 19.93 29.42 -12.40
C LEU A 805 21.16 29.18 -11.52
N VAL A 806 21.19 28.05 -10.82
CA VAL A 806 22.26 27.65 -9.92
C VAL A 806 22.63 26.18 -10.18
N THR A 807 23.85 25.81 -9.84
CA THR A 807 24.26 24.41 -9.76
C THR A 807 24.03 23.91 -8.33
N SER A 808 23.14 22.93 -8.17
CA SER A 808 22.76 22.38 -6.85
C SER A 808 22.20 20.97 -7.01
N SER A 809 22.59 20.07 -6.10
CA SER A 809 22.05 18.71 -5.98
C SER A 809 20.82 18.63 -5.06
N ALA A 810 20.40 19.74 -4.45
CA ALA A 810 19.22 19.76 -3.59
C ALA A 810 17.94 19.82 -4.44
N PRO A 811 16.90 19.02 -4.11
CA PRO A 811 15.62 19.12 -4.80
C PRO A 811 14.96 20.47 -4.53
N SER A 812 14.19 20.97 -5.51
CA SER A 812 13.26 22.08 -5.27
C SER A 812 11.93 21.84 -5.95
N PHE A 813 10.91 22.49 -5.40
CA PHE A 813 9.52 22.27 -5.72
C PHE A 813 8.84 23.60 -6.06
N GLY A 814 7.94 23.53 -7.02
CA GLY A 814 7.07 24.61 -7.47
C GLY A 814 5.79 24.02 -8.04
N GLU A 815 5.03 24.83 -8.74
CA GLU A 815 3.68 24.47 -9.17
C GLU A 815 3.21 25.33 -10.35
N LEU A 816 2.43 24.73 -11.24
CA LEU A 816 1.58 25.43 -12.20
C LEU A 816 0.14 25.38 -11.70
N LEU A 817 -0.45 26.55 -11.47
CA LEU A 817 -1.86 26.73 -11.11
C LEU A 817 -2.63 27.19 -12.34
N LEU A 818 -3.80 26.60 -12.58
CA LEU A 818 -4.74 27.01 -13.62
C LEU A 818 -6.07 27.37 -12.95
N ASP A 819 -6.40 28.65 -12.94
CA ASP A 819 -7.65 29.18 -12.39
C ASP A 819 -8.63 29.46 -13.52
N GLY A 820 -9.73 28.72 -13.53
CA GLY A 820 -10.83 28.85 -14.47
C GLY A 820 -11.88 29.85 -14.00
N ASP A 821 -12.44 30.63 -14.92
CA ASP A 821 -13.49 31.64 -14.63
C ASP A 821 -14.84 31.03 -14.20
N ARG A 822 -14.98 29.70 -14.26
CA ARG A 822 -16.13 28.97 -13.72
C ARG A 822 -15.88 28.36 -12.35
N GLY A 823 -14.70 28.59 -11.76
CA GLY A 823 -14.33 28.12 -10.43
C GLY A 823 -13.53 26.84 -10.40
N HIS A 824 -13.21 26.23 -11.55
CA HIS A 824 -12.24 25.13 -11.57
C HIS A 824 -10.86 25.66 -11.19
N ARG A 825 -10.20 24.95 -10.28
CA ARG A 825 -8.81 25.23 -9.89
C ARG A 825 -8.03 23.95 -10.05
N LEU A 826 -7.03 24.00 -10.92
CA LEU A 826 -6.15 22.89 -11.17
C LEU A 826 -4.75 23.24 -10.74
N HIS A 827 -4.01 22.26 -10.25
CA HIS A 827 -2.63 22.45 -9.88
C HIS A 827 -1.77 21.27 -10.35
N LEU A 828 -0.54 21.58 -10.80
CA LEU A 828 0.41 20.61 -11.32
C LEU A 828 1.76 20.83 -10.62
N PRO A 829 2.23 19.87 -9.81
CA PRO A 829 3.53 19.97 -9.16
C PRO A 829 4.69 20.05 -10.16
N ILE A 830 5.68 20.89 -9.86
CA ILE A 830 6.94 21.01 -10.60
C ILE A 830 8.08 20.61 -9.67
N CYS A 831 8.77 19.53 -9.97
CA CYS A 831 9.86 18.97 -9.18
C CYS A 831 11.16 18.98 -9.98
N VAL A 832 12.23 19.56 -9.43
CA VAL A 832 13.57 19.52 -10.03
C VAL A 832 14.55 18.99 -8.99
N SER A 833 15.01 17.75 -9.19
CA SER A 833 15.82 17.04 -8.20
C SER A 833 17.26 17.55 -8.15
N SER A 834 17.85 17.87 -9.31
CA SER A 834 19.16 18.51 -9.41
C SER A 834 19.19 19.55 -10.53
N LYS A 835 20.03 20.58 -10.36
CA LYS A 835 20.20 21.70 -11.29
C LYS A 835 21.67 21.84 -11.66
N ILE A 836 21.94 22.06 -12.93
CA ILE A 836 23.28 22.37 -13.44
C ILE A 836 23.14 23.65 -14.25
N ALA A 837 23.62 24.77 -13.71
CA ALA A 837 23.59 26.03 -14.43
C ALA A 837 24.57 25.97 -15.60
N SER A 838 24.16 26.51 -16.75
CA SER A 838 25.08 26.70 -17.87
C SER A 838 26.21 27.64 -17.43
N SER A 839 27.47 27.23 -17.55
CA SER A 839 28.61 28.13 -17.39
C SER A 839 28.46 29.26 -18.40
N GLY A 840 28.14 30.46 -17.93
CA GLY A 840 28.30 31.63 -18.78
C GLY A 840 29.77 31.68 -19.18
N THR A 841 30.08 31.61 -20.47
CA THR A 841 31.27 32.27 -20.98
C THR A 841 31.09 33.75 -20.66
N SER A 842 31.68 34.16 -19.54
CA SER A 842 31.81 35.57 -19.13
C SER A 842 32.51 36.37 -20.21
#